data_AF-A0A3C1LNI7-F1
#
_entry.id   AF-A0A3C1LNI7-F1
#
_cell.length_a   1.000
_cell.length_b   1.000
_cell.length_c   1.000
_cell.angle_alpha   90.00
_cell.angle_beta   90.00
_cell.angle_gamma   90.00
#
_symmetry.space_group_name_H-M   'P 1'
#
loop_
_entity.id
_entity.type
_entity.pdbx_description
1 polymer ?
#
loop_
_entity_poly.entity_id
_entity_poly.type
_entity_poly.pdbx_seq_one_letter_code
_entity_poly.pdbx_strand_id
1 'polypeptide(L)'
;MKKLGLFVLLAFAVAAGFAQTQFIAVYDFAIDDSNVQSFLYNGDPITGITMGPMVKQGVETVDYYPYSFYAKGWPLSTTPDLNKYMGFTMTAQPGYTFSIDRIYFNTGSFPGGTQRAQCRGSADGFANPFDSYTRSYTWGIDWELRTPTDYGHRIDRAILDLSGVAGYQNTGYCDLRMYMYESMQADGKSGFWDKVMIIGTVQSTGGPSLSSTPSYFAAHNFGYALPYGTSTVKSIAVTASGLTGPLQIFGTKNYEVATDAAGPFGPTAEIPHTTGNVNQNVYVRLKAGLEWGTYHEEIVMMHSSETGYALGAICNGNVEGSWQGYVVRFEGENETKPLYDPGTVTLNGIDWDMSYANIETDPNYVISGTKSAVLLGYGQSSMTMLDDHLEGCEQVRFTHRAYGNDTQVPWVLEYCRDAGTNWIQAGTSFTASSTAKDFYVNLKLTGHIRFRIRRETPDASTDNHRIIIDDFTTGCAHDIFHSGSVPPIQEHYFEGGPASINRRATPSVIPNAEPQEIIMHLCLIVHGTGGSGFNVYADYIPYPDGWIGFKQAGQWYFFDYSEGSIFLSFYELRSMEIEVAAGYGGRPDTVPVTLSHFSAAMTAENYVQLTWISQTETNVLGYNVYRSADNNLSSAMQICPMIAATNTSQSQTYIHVDKDLVEDGTYYYWLQNVDLDGTTGFHGPASVIFTITGEDGSPAIPKVTKLEDA
;
A
#
# COMPACT_ATOMS: atom_id res chain seq x y z
N MET A 1 41.79 -21.10 64.64
CA MET A 1 41.31 -19.76 64.26
C MET A 1 40.40 -19.89 63.05
N LYS A 2 39.18 -19.34 63.18
CA LYS A 2 38.30 -18.76 62.16
C LYS A 2 37.90 -19.66 60.98
N LYS A 3 36.71 -20.26 61.02
CA LYS A 3 35.34 -19.71 60.80
C LYS A 3 34.96 -19.90 59.32
N LEU A 4 34.16 -20.92 59.01
CA LEU A 4 32.67 -20.92 59.01
C LEU A 4 32.08 -20.02 57.93
N GLY A 5 31.28 -20.61 57.04
CA GLY A 5 30.48 -19.85 56.08
C GLY A 5 29.64 -20.71 55.14
N LEU A 6 28.94 -21.69 55.69
CA LEU A 6 27.80 -22.40 55.10
C LEU A 6 26.89 -21.42 54.34
N PHE A 7 26.73 -21.56 53.02
CA PHE A 7 25.57 -21.01 52.34
C PHE A 7 24.57 -22.14 52.10
N VAL A 8 23.48 -21.99 52.83
CA VAL A 8 22.37 -22.90 53.00
C VAL A 8 21.73 -23.21 51.66
N LEU A 9 21.61 -24.52 51.40
CA LEU A 9 20.62 -25.10 50.52
C LEU A 9 19.24 -24.73 51.06
N LEU A 10 18.74 -23.54 50.73
CA LEU A 10 17.37 -23.17 51.02
C LEU A 10 16.53 -23.68 49.85
N ALA A 11 16.15 -24.95 49.95
CA ALA A 11 14.98 -25.48 49.31
C ALA A 11 13.78 -24.66 49.80
N PHE A 12 13.54 -23.53 49.14
CA PHE A 12 12.22 -22.93 49.14
C PHE A 12 11.43 -23.71 48.09
N ALA A 13 10.75 -24.75 48.55
CA ALA A 13 9.43 -25.05 48.03
C ALA A 13 8.56 -23.82 48.30
N VAL A 14 8.75 -22.74 47.53
CA VAL A 14 7.66 -21.80 47.30
C VAL A 14 6.80 -22.55 46.30
N ALA A 15 5.58 -22.89 46.72
CA ALA A 15 4.53 -23.25 45.79
C ALA A 15 4.69 -22.40 44.53
N ALA A 16 4.76 -23.01 43.34
CA ALA A 16 4.67 -22.27 42.09
C ALA A 16 3.28 -21.64 42.00
N GLY A 17 3.02 -20.62 42.82
CA GLY A 17 2.08 -19.58 42.50
C GLY A 17 2.74 -18.83 41.35
N PHE A 18 2.34 -19.15 40.14
CA PHE A 18 2.74 -18.40 38.95
C PHE A 18 2.55 -16.92 39.26
N ALA A 19 3.63 -16.15 39.23
CA ALA A 19 3.57 -14.74 39.61
C ALA A 19 2.61 -14.02 38.67
N GLN A 20 1.51 -13.52 39.20
CA GLN A 20 0.59 -12.66 38.46
C GLN A 20 1.35 -11.38 38.08
N THR A 21 1.39 -11.10 36.78
CA THR A 21 1.99 -9.88 36.24
C THR A 21 0.88 -8.91 35.89
N GLN A 22 0.97 -7.66 36.36
CA GLN A 22 -0.01 -6.64 36.02
C GLN A 22 0.15 -6.20 34.55
N PHE A 23 -0.96 -5.95 33.87
CA PHE A 23 -0.96 -5.35 32.53
C PHE A 23 -1.87 -4.11 32.48
N ILE A 24 -1.59 -3.24 31.52
CA ILE A 24 -2.45 -2.13 31.13
C ILE A 24 -2.62 -2.23 29.61
N ALA A 25 -3.83 -2.51 29.13
CA ALA A 25 -4.16 -2.48 27.71
C ALA A 25 -4.85 -1.14 27.38
N VAL A 26 -4.49 -0.51 26.26
CA VAL A 26 -5.07 0.78 25.87
C VAL A 26 -5.51 0.73 24.42
N TYR A 27 -6.77 1.06 24.15
CA TYR A 27 -7.20 1.54 22.85
C TYR A 27 -7.11 3.07 22.89
N ASP A 28 -6.19 3.63 22.12
CA ASP A 28 -5.96 5.08 22.05
C ASP A 28 -6.60 5.64 20.78
N PHE A 29 -7.74 6.28 20.94
CA PHE A 29 -8.47 6.94 19.87
C PHE A 29 -8.00 8.38 19.65
N ALA A 30 -7.05 8.92 20.41
CA ALA A 30 -6.52 10.27 20.23
C ALA A 30 -5.50 10.37 19.07
N ILE A 31 -5.77 9.65 17.98
CA ILE A 31 -5.02 9.66 16.73
C ILE A 31 -5.95 10.05 15.57
N ASP A 32 -5.35 10.49 14.46
CA ASP A 32 -6.09 10.73 13.21
C ASP A 32 -6.72 9.42 12.71
N ASP A 33 -7.88 9.53 12.04
CA ASP A 33 -8.64 8.39 11.49
C ASP A 33 -9.04 7.28 12.48
N SER A 34 -9.09 7.58 13.78
CA SER A 34 -9.54 6.61 14.79
C SER A 34 -11.03 6.26 14.69
N ASN A 35 -11.83 7.09 14.03
CA ASN A 35 -13.27 6.90 13.90
C ASN A 35 -13.62 5.98 12.72
N VAL A 36 -13.40 4.69 12.89
CA VAL A 36 -13.61 3.64 11.87
C VAL A 36 -14.60 2.56 12.34
N GLN A 37 -15.06 1.69 11.44
CA GLN A 37 -16.00 0.61 11.81
C GLN A 37 -15.35 -0.43 12.73
N SER A 38 -14.08 -0.72 12.51
CA SER A 38 -13.26 -1.64 13.30
C SER A 38 -11.89 -1.01 13.52
N PHE A 39 -11.54 -0.76 14.78
CA PHE A 39 -10.29 -0.13 15.17
C PHE A 39 -9.35 -1.18 15.77
N LEU A 40 -8.21 -1.40 15.11
CA LEU A 40 -7.21 -2.35 15.58
C LEU A 40 -6.65 -1.92 16.95
N TYR A 41 -6.26 -2.90 17.76
CA TYR A 41 -5.58 -2.62 19.01
C TYR A 41 -4.24 -1.92 18.74
N ASN A 42 -4.04 -0.74 19.35
CA ASN A 42 -2.88 0.12 19.12
C ASN A 42 -2.07 0.40 20.40
N GLY A 43 -2.33 -0.34 21.49
CA GLY A 43 -1.54 -0.29 22.71
C GLY A 43 -0.31 -1.20 22.68
N ASP A 44 0.50 -1.14 23.73
CA ASP A 44 1.67 -2.02 23.87
C ASP A 44 1.25 -3.51 23.90
N PRO A 45 1.95 -4.41 23.18
CA PRO A 45 1.66 -5.84 23.23
C PRO A 45 1.75 -6.42 24.64
N ILE A 46 0.78 -7.26 25.01
CA ILE A 46 0.71 -7.89 26.33
C ILE A 46 1.12 -9.35 26.21
N THR A 47 2.18 -9.75 26.92
CA THR A 47 2.63 -11.15 26.93
C THR A 47 1.51 -12.07 27.45
N GLY A 48 1.18 -13.11 26.69
CA GLY A 48 0.17 -14.10 27.07
C GLY A 48 -1.28 -13.70 26.77
N ILE A 49 -1.54 -12.51 26.22
CA ILE A 49 -2.89 -12.06 25.85
C ILE A 49 -2.89 -11.54 24.41
N THR A 50 -3.86 -11.98 23.61
CA THR A 50 -4.15 -11.42 22.29
C THR A 50 -5.36 -10.49 22.39
N MET A 51 -5.18 -9.22 22.03
CA MET A 51 -6.24 -8.21 21.98
C MET A 51 -6.90 -8.22 20.59
N GLY A 52 -8.23 -8.29 20.55
CA GLY A 52 -9.00 -8.14 19.31
C GLY A 52 -9.21 -6.66 18.94
N PRO A 53 -9.80 -6.36 17.78
CA PRO A 53 -10.19 -5.00 17.45
C PRO A 53 -11.34 -4.50 18.34
N MET A 54 -11.44 -3.18 18.50
CA MET A 54 -12.65 -2.51 18.98
C MET A 54 -13.60 -2.36 17.78
N VAL A 55 -14.82 -2.90 17.87
CA VAL A 55 -15.78 -2.93 16.75
C VAL A 55 -17.03 -2.13 17.04
N LYS A 56 -17.61 -1.55 15.99
CA LYS A 56 -18.99 -1.07 15.94
C LYS A 56 -19.85 -2.14 15.27
N GLN A 57 -20.79 -2.72 16.01
CA GLN A 57 -21.73 -3.71 15.48
C GLN A 57 -23.13 -3.11 15.44
N GLY A 58 -23.82 -3.23 14.30
CA GLY A 58 -25.20 -2.78 14.13
C GLY A 58 -25.42 -1.25 14.19
N VAL A 59 -24.33 -0.48 14.26
CA VAL A 59 -24.30 0.99 14.25
C VAL A 59 -23.29 1.48 13.23
N GLU A 60 -23.44 2.71 12.78
CA GLU A 60 -22.66 3.28 11.69
C GLU A 60 -21.60 4.25 12.22
N THR A 61 -20.47 4.30 11.53
CA THR A 61 -19.44 5.32 11.77
C THR A 61 -20.00 6.72 11.45
N VAL A 62 -19.62 7.72 12.25
CA VAL A 62 -20.04 9.11 12.02
C VAL A 62 -19.07 9.84 11.10
N ASP A 63 -19.58 10.73 10.26
CA ASP A 63 -18.78 11.51 9.33
C ASP A 63 -17.92 12.55 10.10
N TYR A 64 -16.61 12.50 9.82
CA TYR A 64 -15.55 13.42 10.27
C TYR A 64 -15.62 13.92 11.73
N TYR A 65 -15.15 13.06 12.64
CA TYR A 65 -14.77 13.43 14.01
C TYR A 65 -13.44 12.77 14.38
N PRO A 66 -12.30 13.43 14.09
CA PRO A 66 -10.99 12.91 14.48
C PRO A 66 -10.90 12.79 16.00
N TYR A 67 -9.99 11.93 16.47
CA TYR A 67 -9.74 11.71 17.89
C TYR A 67 -10.89 11.05 18.69
N SER A 68 -11.70 10.21 18.02
CA SER A 68 -12.88 9.57 18.63
C SER A 68 -13.24 8.23 18.02
N PHE A 69 -14.08 7.46 18.71
CA PHE A 69 -14.71 6.24 18.20
C PHE A 69 -16.23 6.35 18.36
N TYR A 70 -16.81 7.37 17.73
CA TYR A 70 -18.25 7.65 17.77
C TYR A 70 -19.04 6.87 16.72
N ALA A 71 -20.31 6.60 17.02
CA ALA A 71 -21.25 6.00 16.09
C ALA A 71 -22.61 6.71 16.08
N LYS A 72 -23.36 6.53 15.00
CA LYS A 72 -24.77 6.91 14.82
C LYS A 72 -25.64 5.67 14.59
N GLY A 73 -26.96 5.84 14.63
CA GLY A 73 -27.91 4.74 14.45
C GLY A 73 -28.19 3.93 15.72
N TRP A 74 -27.92 4.52 16.90
CA TRP A 74 -28.26 3.93 18.19
C TRP A 74 -29.79 3.79 18.39
N PRO A 75 -30.28 2.82 19.19
CA PRO A 75 -31.70 2.65 19.46
C PRO A 75 -32.33 3.90 20.08
N LEU A 76 -33.51 4.30 19.58
CA LEU A 76 -34.38 5.30 20.23
C LEU A 76 -35.10 4.73 21.47
N SER A 77 -35.12 3.40 21.61
CA SER A 77 -35.79 2.69 22.71
C SER A 77 -35.11 2.96 24.05
N THR A 78 -35.89 2.93 25.13
CA THR A 78 -35.41 2.97 26.53
C THR A 78 -34.78 1.65 26.98
N THR A 79 -34.67 0.67 26.08
CA THR A 79 -33.98 -0.61 26.29
C THR A 79 -32.93 -0.81 25.20
N PRO A 80 -31.81 -1.49 25.51
CA PRO A 80 -30.75 -1.75 24.54
C PRO A 80 -31.22 -2.71 23.43
N ASP A 81 -30.73 -2.48 22.20
CA ASP A 81 -30.73 -3.51 21.14
C ASP A 81 -29.43 -4.30 21.25
N LEU A 82 -29.51 -5.60 21.53
CA LEU A 82 -28.32 -6.43 21.74
C LEU A 82 -27.52 -6.69 20.45
N ASN A 83 -28.04 -6.29 19.28
CA ASN A 83 -27.29 -6.30 18.02
C ASN A 83 -26.52 -4.99 17.77
N LYS A 84 -26.71 -3.97 18.61
CA LYS A 84 -26.09 -2.64 18.47
C LYS A 84 -25.16 -2.33 19.62
N TYR A 85 -23.85 -2.46 19.39
CA TYR A 85 -22.85 -2.28 20.44
C TYR A 85 -21.50 -1.80 19.92
N MET A 86 -20.68 -1.29 20.85
CA MET A 86 -19.24 -1.18 20.70
C MET A 86 -18.56 -2.19 21.63
N GLY A 87 -17.62 -2.97 21.13
CA GLY A 87 -17.01 -4.01 21.97
C GLY A 87 -15.66 -4.47 21.47
N PHE A 88 -14.97 -5.22 22.33
CA PHE A 88 -13.68 -5.81 22.02
C PHE A 88 -13.57 -7.20 22.63
N THR A 89 -12.62 -7.98 22.13
CA THR A 89 -12.32 -9.31 22.66
C THR A 89 -10.90 -9.39 23.21
N MET A 90 -10.69 -10.21 24.23
CA MET A 90 -9.38 -10.59 24.76
C MET A 90 -9.32 -12.12 24.80
N THR A 91 -8.24 -12.70 24.28
CA THR A 91 -8.02 -14.15 24.29
C THR A 91 -6.68 -14.45 24.92
N ALA A 92 -6.64 -15.33 25.91
CA ALA A 92 -5.40 -15.79 26.50
C ALA A 92 -4.68 -16.68 25.48
N GLN A 93 -3.38 -16.49 25.33
CA GLN A 93 -2.57 -17.42 24.56
C GLN A 93 -2.46 -18.77 25.29
N PRO A 94 -2.22 -19.88 24.58
CA PRO A 94 -2.02 -21.18 25.20
C PRO A 94 -1.02 -21.13 26.35
N GLY A 95 -1.38 -21.71 27.50
CA GLY A 95 -0.55 -21.69 28.70
C GLY A 95 -0.67 -20.43 29.57
N TYR A 96 -1.64 -19.55 29.30
CA TYR A 96 -1.95 -18.37 30.10
C TYR A 96 -3.42 -18.27 30.46
N THR A 97 -3.70 -17.57 31.56
CA THR A 97 -5.01 -16.98 31.88
C THR A 97 -4.81 -15.54 32.33
N PHE A 98 -5.87 -14.76 32.26
CA PHE A 98 -5.85 -13.38 32.74
C PHE A 98 -7.07 -13.07 33.59
N SER A 99 -6.91 -12.09 34.49
CA SER A 99 -7.98 -11.43 35.22
C SER A 99 -8.13 -10.00 34.73
N ILE A 100 -9.37 -9.51 34.63
CA ILE A 100 -9.65 -8.09 34.40
C ILE A 100 -10.07 -7.48 35.73
N ASP A 101 -9.33 -6.47 36.18
CA ASP A 101 -9.64 -5.78 37.44
C ASP A 101 -10.55 -4.58 37.18
N ARG A 102 -10.18 -3.72 36.23
CA ARG A 102 -10.89 -2.48 35.96
C ARG A 102 -10.84 -2.11 34.49
N ILE A 103 -11.91 -1.49 34.01
CA ILE A 103 -11.93 -0.83 32.72
C ILE A 103 -12.33 0.62 32.88
N TYR A 104 -11.54 1.49 32.27
CA TYR A 104 -11.78 2.92 32.20
C TYR A 104 -12.30 3.25 30.81
N PHE A 105 -13.47 3.88 30.77
CA PHE A 105 -14.07 4.36 29.54
C PHE A 105 -14.22 5.87 29.61
N ASN A 106 -13.79 6.53 28.54
CA ASN A 106 -14.16 7.90 28.23
C ASN A 106 -15.30 7.85 27.22
N THR A 107 -16.51 8.26 27.63
CA THR A 107 -17.70 8.24 26.77
C THR A 107 -18.20 9.64 26.50
N GLY A 108 -18.87 9.83 25.37
CA GLY A 108 -19.49 11.10 25.03
C GLY A 108 -20.74 10.90 24.19
N SER A 109 -21.60 11.91 24.22
CA SER A 109 -22.83 11.98 23.42
C SER A 109 -23.02 13.41 22.94
N PHE A 110 -23.48 13.56 21.70
CA PHE A 110 -23.86 14.84 21.11
C PHE A 110 -25.33 15.15 21.44
N PRO A 111 -25.80 16.40 21.23
CA PRO A 111 -27.23 16.66 21.20
C PRO A 111 -27.91 15.73 20.19
N GLY A 112 -29.01 15.12 20.59
CA GLY A 112 -29.67 14.09 19.78
C GLY A 112 -29.15 12.66 20.01
N GLY A 113 -27.99 12.48 20.67
CA GLY A 113 -27.39 11.18 20.97
C GLY A 113 -28.10 10.39 22.06
N THR A 114 -27.48 9.27 22.46
CA THR A 114 -27.96 8.37 23.52
C THR A 114 -28.09 9.10 24.84
N GLN A 115 -28.97 8.60 25.69
CA GLN A 115 -29.10 9.04 27.09
C GLN A 115 -28.62 8.00 28.09
N ARG A 116 -28.48 6.73 27.69
CA ARG A 116 -28.04 5.63 28.56
C ARG A 116 -27.00 4.76 27.87
N ALA A 117 -26.12 4.19 28.68
CA ALA A 117 -25.23 3.12 28.28
C ALA A 117 -25.05 2.08 29.38
N GLN A 118 -24.77 0.84 29.00
CA GLN A 118 -24.43 -0.23 29.94
C GLN A 118 -23.44 -1.21 29.29
N CYS A 119 -22.64 -1.85 30.11
CA CYS A 119 -21.71 -2.90 29.67
C CYS A 119 -22.30 -4.27 30.01
N ARG A 120 -22.11 -5.23 29.10
CA ARG A 120 -22.33 -6.66 29.35
C ARG A 120 -21.14 -7.43 28.83
N GLY A 121 -20.96 -8.66 29.27
CA GLY A 121 -19.90 -9.49 28.71
C GLY A 121 -20.26 -10.96 28.61
N SER A 122 -19.36 -11.69 27.96
CA SER A 122 -19.53 -13.09 27.56
C SER A 122 -19.72 -14.10 28.69
N ALA A 123 -19.30 -13.81 29.93
CA ALA A 123 -19.31 -14.80 31.02
C ALA A 123 -20.69 -15.36 31.35
N ASP A 124 -21.76 -14.58 31.14
CA ASP A 124 -23.15 -15.00 31.29
C ASP A 124 -23.92 -15.00 29.95
N GLY A 125 -23.20 -14.99 28.83
CA GLY A 125 -23.79 -14.88 27.50
C GLY A 125 -24.45 -13.52 27.24
N PHE A 126 -23.95 -12.44 27.86
CA PHE A 126 -24.51 -11.09 27.79
C PHE A 126 -25.93 -10.98 28.37
N ALA A 127 -26.31 -11.87 29.29
CA ALA A 127 -27.65 -11.93 29.84
C ALA A 127 -27.97 -10.72 30.73
N ASN A 128 -27.02 -10.28 31.56
CA ASN A 128 -27.21 -9.20 32.52
C ASN A 128 -26.20 -8.06 32.31
N PRO A 129 -26.58 -6.80 32.59
CA PRO A 129 -25.62 -5.71 32.69
C PRO A 129 -24.76 -5.83 33.93
N PHE A 130 -23.52 -5.33 33.84
CA PHE A 130 -22.70 -5.14 35.02
C PHE A 130 -23.27 -4.04 35.91
N ASP A 131 -23.05 -4.17 37.20
CA ASP A 131 -23.64 -3.33 38.25
C ASP A 131 -22.55 -2.58 39.06
N SER A 132 -21.29 -2.77 38.70
CA SER A 132 -20.09 -2.39 39.47
C SER A 132 -19.37 -1.12 39.00
N TYR A 133 -20.11 -0.07 38.67
CA TYR A 133 -19.52 1.20 38.20
C TYR A 133 -19.09 2.12 39.35
N THR A 134 -17.87 2.68 39.28
CA THR A 134 -17.31 3.56 40.33
C THR A 134 -16.82 4.92 39.81
N ARG A 135 -17.73 5.73 39.24
CA ARG A 135 -17.71 7.22 39.27
C ARG A 135 -19.06 7.73 38.74
N SER A 136 -19.71 8.60 39.52
CA SER A 136 -21.13 8.96 39.41
C SER A 136 -21.33 10.40 38.94
N TYR A 137 -22.12 10.58 37.88
CA TYR A 137 -23.19 11.59 37.85
C TYR A 137 -24.53 10.85 37.92
N THR A 138 -24.71 10.03 38.95
CA THR A 138 -25.97 9.31 39.23
C THR A 138 -26.85 10.17 40.14
N TRP A 139 -27.83 10.85 39.55
CA TRP A 139 -29.03 11.24 40.28
C TRP A 139 -30.04 10.10 40.13
N GLY A 140 -30.15 9.28 41.18
CA GLY A 140 -31.16 8.22 41.26
C GLY A 140 -30.68 6.88 40.70
N ILE A 141 -30.87 5.88 41.55
CA ILE A 141 -30.91 4.43 41.30
C ILE A 141 -31.16 4.11 39.82
N ASP A 142 -30.14 3.63 39.10
CA ASP A 142 -30.25 2.71 37.95
C ASP A 142 -28.83 2.37 37.46
N TRP A 143 -28.63 1.10 37.08
CA TRP A 143 -27.36 0.45 36.73
C TRP A 143 -26.84 0.87 35.34
N GLU A 144 -26.95 2.15 35.04
CA GLU A 144 -26.87 2.71 33.70
C GLU A 144 -26.04 4.00 33.70
N LEU A 145 -25.13 4.12 32.74
CA LEU A 145 -24.34 5.32 32.51
C LEU A 145 -25.21 6.35 31.77
N ARG A 146 -25.60 7.45 32.43
CA ARG A 146 -26.33 8.53 31.76
C ARG A 146 -25.38 9.34 30.87
N THR A 147 -25.62 9.35 29.57
CA THR A 147 -24.88 10.19 28.63
C THR A 147 -25.45 11.62 28.62
N PRO A 148 -24.62 12.68 28.64
CA PRO A 148 -25.10 14.05 28.74
C PRO A 148 -25.90 14.49 27.50
N THR A 149 -26.89 15.36 27.68
CA THR A 149 -27.80 15.79 26.60
C THR A 149 -27.40 17.10 25.90
N ASP A 150 -26.41 17.81 26.44
CA ASP A 150 -25.99 19.15 26.00
C ASP A 150 -24.59 19.16 25.34
N TYR A 151 -24.33 20.13 24.45
CA TYR A 151 -23.10 20.23 23.66
C TYR A 151 -21.83 20.21 24.55
N GLY A 152 -20.99 19.19 24.38
CA GLY A 152 -19.62 19.17 24.90
C GLY A 152 -19.39 18.45 26.24
N HIS A 153 -20.39 17.80 26.83
CA HIS A 153 -20.18 17.07 28.08
C HIS A 153 -19.68 15.65 27.83
N ARG A 154 -18.39 15.45 28.11
CA ARG A 154 -17.70 14.18 28.08
C ARG A 154 -17.73 13.54 29.47
N ILE A 155 -18.01 12.24 29.56
CA ILE A 155 -17.82 11.51 30.81
C ILE A 155 -16.40 11.00 30.84
N ASP A 156 -15.60 11.64 31.67
CA ASP A 156 -14.22 11.28 31.95
C ASP A 156 -14.11 10.16 32.98
N ARG A 157 -13.40 9.10 32.60
CA ARG A 157 -12.93 8.03 33.50
C ARG A 157 -14.09 7.32 34.22
N ALA A 158 -15.12 6.91 33.47
CA ALA A 158 -16.08 5.95 33.99
C ALA A 158 -15.35 4.64 34.26
N ILE A 159 -15.46 4.11 35.48
CA ILE A 159 -14.76 2.90 35.90
C ILE A 159 -15.76 1.78 36.01
N LEU A 160 -15.55 0.69 35.27
CA LEU A 160 -16.19 -0.60 35.50
C LEU A 160 -15.23 -1.47 36.33
N ASP A 161 -15.62 -1.82 37.56
CA ASP A 161 -14.81 -2.67 38.44
C ASP A 161 -15.22 -4.14 38.26
N LEU A 162 -14.31 -4.97 37.74
CA LEU A 162 -14.52 -6.39 37.51
C LEU A 162 -13.71 -7.27 38.46
N SER A 163 -12.97 -6.68 39.41
CA SER A 163 -12.09 -7.40 40.33
C SER A 163 -12.82 -8.45 41.20
N GLY A 164 -14.12 -8.25 41.44
CA GLY A 164 -14.99 -9.20 42.15
C GLY A 164 -15.83 -10.12 41.27
N VAL A 165 -15.76 -10.01 39.93
CA VAL A 165 -16.65 -10.73 39.01
C VAL A 165 -15.99 -12.02 38.54
N ALA A 166 -16.41 -13.16 39.11
CA ALA A 166 -15.76 -14.47 38.92
C ALA A 166 -15.52 -14.88 37.46
N GLY A 167 -16.43 -14.54 36.55
CA GLY A 167 -16.31 -14.84 35.11
C GLY A 167 -15.16 -14.13 34.39
N TYR A 168 -14.57 -13.10 34.99
CA TYR A 168 -13.45 -12.33 34.45
C TYR A 168 -12.19 -12.46 35.30
N GLN A 169 -12.15 -13.45 36.19
CA GLN A 169 -10.98 -13.80 36.99
C GLN A 169 -10.37 -15.09 36.46
N ASN A 170 -9.06 -15.06 36.12
CA ASN A 170 -8.32 -16.20 35.60
C ASN A 170 -8.99 -16.87 34.38
N THR A 171 -9.59 -16.07 33.50
CA THR A 171 -10.27 -16.53 32.29
C THR A 171 -9.30 -16.67 31.11
N GLY A 172 -9.67 -17.52 30.14
CA GLY A 172 -8.99 -17.64 28.85
C GLY A 172 -9.60 -16.75 27.76
N TYR A 173 -10.78 -16.18 28.00
CA TYR A 173 -11.52 -15.41 27.00
C TYR A 173 -12.40 -14.35 27.65
N CYS A 174 -12.52 -13.20 26.99
CA CYS A 174 -13.45 -12.14 27.33
C CYS A 174 -13.93 -11.48 26.04
N ASP A 175 -15.25 -11.40 25.84
CA ASP A 175 -15.90 -10.43 24.96
C ASP A 175 -16.71 -9.48 25.85
N LEU A 176 -16.44 -8.18 25.74
CA LEU A 176 -17.11 -7.13 26.50
C LEU A 176 -17.70 -6.11 25.53
N ARG A 177 -18.97 -5.78 25.76
CA ARG A 177 -19.80 -4.94 24.88
C ARG A 177 -20.43 -3.81 25.66
N MET A 178 -20.26 -2.60 25.16
CA MET A 178 -20.98 -1.39 25.57
C MET A 178 -22.19 -1.20 24.65
N TYR A 179 -23.37 -1.19 25.25
CA TYR A 179 -24.64 -0.89 24.59
C TYR A 179 -25.03 0.54 24.95
N MET A 180 -25.25 1.39 23.96
CA MET A 180 -25.77 2.75 24.13
C MET A 180 -27.17 2.83 23.54
N TYR A 181 -28.11 3.47 24.22
CA TYR A 181 -29.53 3.48 23.85
C TYR A 181 -30.27 4.70 24.42
N GLU A 182 -31.57 4.76 24.19
CA GLU A 182 -32.40 5.95 24.45
C GLU A 182 -31.84 7.16 23.68
N SER A 183 -31.50 6.96 22.40
CA SER A 183 -31.08 8.05 21.52
C SER A 183 -32.24 9.02 21.30
N MET A 184 -31.97 10.32 21.39
CA MET A 184 -32.99 11.35 21.21
C MET A 184 -33.36 11.56 19.74
N GLN A 185 -32.46 11.21 18.82
CA GLN A 185 -32.61 11.29 17.37
C GLN A 185 -32.02 10.04 16.70
N ALA A 186 -32.48 9.71 15.49
CA ALA A 186 -32.05 8.50 14.78
C ALA A 186 -30.57 8.58 14.35
N ASP A 187 -30.10 9.78 14.03
CA ASP A 187 -28.72 10.13 13.68
C ASP A 187 -27.89 10.64 14.88
N GLY A 188 -28.44 10.49 16.09
CA GLY A 188 -27.78 10.83 17.35
C GLY A 188 -26.42 10.15 17.50
N LYS A 189 -25.39 10.94 17.83
CA LYS A 189 -23.99 10.49 17.87
C LYS A 189 -23.53 10.25 19.29
N SER A 190 -23.02 9.05 19.57
CA SER A 190 -22.50 8.65 20.89
C SER A 190 -21.45 7.55 20.76
N GLY A 191 -20.59 7.38 21.75
CA GLY A 191 -19.46 6.43 21.68
C GLY A 191 -18.29 6.79 22.58
N PHE A 192 -17.11 6.31 22.22
CA PHE A 192 -15.87 6.55 22.98
C PHE A 192 -15.07 7.74 22.42
N TRP A 193 -14.24 8.34 23.27
CA TRP A 193 -13.29 9.37 22.89
C TRP A 193 -12.00 9.23 23.72
N ASP A 194 -10.89 9.79 23.24
CA ASP A 194 -9.57 9.65 23.88
C ASP A 194 -9.18 8.18 24.08
N LYS A 195 -9.42 7.54 25.23
CA LYS A 195 -8.94 6.17 25.48
C LYS A 195 -9.97 5.26 26.14
N VAL A 196 -9.82 3.96 25.87
CA VAL A 196 -10.34 2.88 26.71
C VAL A 196 -9.16 2.14 27.29
N MET A 197 -9.06 2.09 28.62
CA MET A 197 -7.96 1.44 29.33
C MET A 197 -8.44 0.25 30.15
N ILE A 198 -7.79 -0.90 30.00
CA ILE A 198 -8.09 -2.13 30.72
C ILE A 198 -6.91 -2.45 31.62
N ILE A 199 -7.17 -2.61 32.91
CA ILE A 199 -6.15 -3.01 33.90
C ILE A 199 -6.52 -4.40 34.40
N GLY A 200 -5.52 -5.26 34.48
CA GLY A 200 -5.69 -6.61 34.98
C GLY A 200 -4.38 -7.29 35.31
N THR A 201 -4.45 -8.60 35.52
CA THR A 201 -3.29 -9.46 35.73
C THR A 201 -3.27 -10.61 34.75
N VAL A 202 -2.09 -11.03 34.33
CA VAL A 202 -1.87 -12.24 33.52
C VAL A 202 -1.00 -13.21 34.29
N GLN A 203 -1.30 -14.50 34.19
CA GLN A 203 -0.49 -15.56 34.77
C GLN A 203 -0.37 -16.75 33.82
N SER A 204 0.74 -17.47 33.92
CA SER A 204 0.88 -18.74 33.22
C SER A 204 0.07 -19.83 33.94
N THR A 205 -0.59 -20.71 33.19
CA THR A 205 -1.30 -21.89 33.71
C THR A 205 -0.43 -23.14 33.83
N GLY A 206 0.85 -23.05 33.48
CA GLY A 206 1.78 -24.20 33.51
C GLY A 206 1.51 -25.21 32.40
N GLY A 207 1.82 -24.84 31.16
CA GLY A 207 1.76 -25.70 29.96
C GLY A 207 2.75 -25.21 28.89
N PRO A 208 2.84 -25.88 27.72
CA PRO A 208 3.74 -25.46 26.66
C PRO A 208 3.41 -24.03 26.20
N SER A 209 4.42 -23.17 26.08
CA SER A 209 4.24 -21.77 25.68
C SER A 209 5.32 -21.31 24.72
N LEU A 210 4.98 -20.34 23.87
CA LEU A 210 5.89 -19.63 22.97
C LEU A 210 5.75 -18.13 23.17
N SER A 211 6.86 -17.42 23.22
CA SER A 211 6.89 -15.96 23.20
C SER A 211 8.18 -15.44 22.60
N SER A 212 8.17 -14.17 22.20
CA SER A 212 9.29 -13.51 21.54
C SER A 212 9.46 -12.07 22.03
N THR A 213 10.70 -11.58 21.99
CA THR A 213 10.99 -10.16 22.26
C THR A 213 12.17 -9.65 21.42
N PRO A 214 12.06 -8.49 20.75
CA PRO A 214 10.85 -7.69 20.61
C PRO A 214 9.83 -8.36 19.67
N SER A 215 8.53 -8.15 19.90
CA SER A 215 7.45 -8.60 19.02
C SER A 215 7.07 -7.58 17.94
N TYR A 216 7.69 -6.40 17.96
CA TYR A 216 7.47 -5.31 17.01
C TYR A 216 8.78 -4.57 16.73
N PHE A 217 9.07 -4.36 15.45
CA PHE A 217 10.13 -3.46 14.99
C PHE A 217 9.49 -2.26 14.33
N ALA A 218 9.73 -1.05 14.84
CA ALA A 218 9.24 0.20 14.23
C ALA A 218 9.76 0.41 12.80
N ALA A 219 9.12 1.32 12.05
CA ALA A 219 9.55 1.75 10.72
C ALA A 219 11.04 2.13 10.68
N HIS A 220 11.71 1.85 9.56
CA HIS A 220 13.15 2.04 9.32
C HIS A 220 14.10 1.12 10.09
N ASN A 221 13.60 0.17 10.89
CA ASN A 221 14.50 -0.81 11.54
C ASN A 221 15.12 -1.79 10.56
N PHE A 222 14.47 -2.03 9.41
CA PHE A 222 14.99 -2.85 8.33
C PHE A 222 15.17 -2.01 7.07
N GLY A 223 16.28 -1.27 6.98
CA GLY A 223 16.59 -0.40 5.85
C GLY A 223 17.77 -0.89 5.00
N TYR A 224 17.73 -0.70 3.68
CA TYR A 224 18.90 -0.65 2.81
C TYR A 224 18.67 0.25 1.58
N ALA A 225 19.73 0.81 1.00
CA ALA A 225 19.64 1.60 -0.23
C ALA A 225 19.98 0.76 -1.46
N LEU A 226 19.35 0.99 -2.62
CA LEU A 226 19.75 0.37 -3.88
C LEU A 226 21.15 0.85 -4.33
N PRO A 227 21.90 0.03 -5.12
CA PRO A 227 21.61 -1.36 -5.50
C PRO A 227 22.02 -2.36 -4.40
N TYR A 228 22.34 -1.89 -3.20
CA TYR A 228 22.74 -2.75 -2.09
C TYR A 228 21.55 -3.57 -1.58
N GLY A 229 21.83 -4.48 -0.67
CA GLY A 229 20.89 -5.40 -0.05
C GLY A 229 21.68 -6.57 0.53
N THR A 230 21.26 -7.24 1.59
CA THR A 230 20.04 -7.13 2.40
C THR A 230 20.01 -5.92 3.34
N SER A 231 18.96 -5.79 4.17
CA SER A 231 19.04 -4.89 5.33
C SER A 231 20.07 -5.39 6.35
N THR A 232 20.40 -4.54 7.33
CA THR A 232 21.06 -5.01 8.55
C THR A 232 20.22 -6.08 9.25
N VAL A 233 20.88 -7.08 9.82
CA VAL A 233 20.24 -8.18 10.55
C VAL A 233 19.77 -7.68 11.92
N LYS A 234 18.55 -8.06 12.31
CA LYS A 234 18.03 -7.87 13.68
C LYS A 234 17.75 -9.21 14.33
N SER A 235 17.76 -9.25 15.66
CA SER A 235 17.50 -10.46 16.44
C SER A 235 16.17 -10.36 17.20
N ILE A 236 15.46 -11.48 17.26
CA ILE A 236 14.29 -11.73 18.10
C ILE A 236 14.70 -12.81 19.10
N ALA A 237 14.61 -12.52 20.39
CA ALA A 237 14.81 -13.52 21.44
C ALA A 237 13.55 -14.36 21.55
N VAL A 238 13.65 -15.63 21.16
CA VAL A 238 12.55 -16.59 21.23
C VAL A 238 12.68 -17.40 22.50
N THR A 239 11.62 -17.38 23.30
CA THR A 239 11.52 -18.19 24.52
C THR A 239 10.34 -19.15 24.42
N ALA A 240 10.59 -20.39 24.80
CA ALA A 240 9.56 -21.42 24.87
C ALA A 240 9.66 -22.18 26.18
N SER A 241 8.54 -22.71 26.66
CA SER A 241 8.52 -23.63 27.79
C SER A 241 7.71 -24.88 27.45
N GLY A 242 8.05 -26.00 28.08
CA GLY A 242 7.26 -27.23 27.98
C GLY A 242 7.16 -27.87 26.59
N LEU A 243 8.06 -27.54 25.65
CA LEU A 243 8.04 -28.14 24.31
C LEU A 243 8.52 -29.59 24.34
N THR A 244 7.99 -30.42 23.45
CA THR A 244 8.42 -31.82 23.22
C THR A 244 8.87 -32.07 21.78
N GLY A 245 9.11 -31.00 21.01
CA GLY A 245 9.57 -31.03 19.63
C GLY A 245 10.25 -29.73 19.18
N PRO A 246 10.68 -29.67 17.91
CA PRO A 246 11.39 -28.51 17.35
C PRO A 246 10.48 -27.29 17.20
N LEU A 247 11.10 -26.11 17.12
CA LEU A 247 10.42 -24.83 16.92
C LEU A 247 10.76 -24.29 15.53
N GLN A 248 9.72 -24.07 14.71
CA GLN A 248 9.87 -23.51 13.37
C GLN A 248 9.56 -22.02 13.37
N ILE A 249 10.34 -21.26 12.61
CA ILE A 249 10.17 -19.82 12.38
C ILE A 249 9.98 -19.59 10.90
N PHE A 250 8.97 -18.80 10.55
CA PHE A 250 8.61 -18.49 9.18
C PHE A 250 8.85 -17.01 8.92
N GLY A 251 9.73 -16.73 7.95
CA GLY A 251 9.82 -15.42 7.31
C GLY A 251 8.61 -15.17 6.41
N THR A 252 8.66 -14.10 5.64
CA THR A 252 7.55 -13.65 4.79
C THR A 252 7.98 -13.59 3.32
N LYS A 253 7.15 -12.98 2.46
CA LYS A 253 7.52 -12.71 1.07
C LYS A 253 8.79 -11.85 1.00
N ASN A 254 8.92 -10.84 1.86
CA ASN A 254 10.01 -9.87 1.79
C ASN A 254 11.04 -10.02 2.93
N TYR A 255 10.74 -10.77 3.99
CA TYR A 255 11.66 -11.03 5.11
C TYR A 255 12.16 -12.47 5.12
N GLU A 256 13.43 -12.65 5.48
CA GLU A 256 14.06 -13.96 5.65
C GLU A 256 14.63 -14.12 7.05
N VAL A 257 14.67 -15.36 7.52
CA VAL A 257 15.02 -15.74 8.90
C VAL A 257 16.18 -16.73 8.95
N ALA A 258 16.91 -16.73 10.06
CA ALA A 258 18.02 -17.65 10.35
C ALA A 258 18.19 -17.89 11.86
N THR A 259 18.77 -19.02 12.27
CA THR A 259 19.15 -19.27 13.68
C THR A 259 20.56 -18.80 14.03
N ASP A 260 21.31 -18.30 13.06
CA ASP A 260 22.65 -17.73 13.20
C ASP A 260 22.69 -16.36 12.48
N ALA A 261 23.37 -15.38 13.07
CA ALA A 261 23.48 -14.04 12.51
C ALA A 261 24.19 -14.03 11.14
N ALA A 262 25.05 -15.00 10.88
CA ALA A 262 25.75 -15.21 9.62
C ALA A 262 24.93 -16.01 8.60
N GLY A 263 23.77 -16.56 8.98
CA GLY A 263 22.91 -17.39 8.15
C GLY A 263 23.18 -18.89 8.28
N PRO A 264 22.64 -19.73 7.37
CA PRO A 264 21.93 -19.33 6.15
C PRO A 264 20.58 -18.68 6.44
N PHE A 265 20.26 -17.61 5.69
CA PHE A 265 18.94 -17.00 5.70
C PHE A 265 18.04 -17.65 4.65
N GLY A 266 16.77 -17.79 4.98
CA GLY A 266 15.77 -18.37 4.08
C GLY A 266 14.34 -18.08 4.51
N PRO A 267 13.34 -18.68 3.82
CA PRO A 267 11.93 -18.49 4.15
C PRO A 267 11.55 -19.12 5.50
N THR A 268 12.33 -20.09 5.99
CA THR A 268 12.10 -20.78 7.25
C THR A 268 13.41 -21.04 7.98
N ALA A 269 13.38 -20.98 9.31
CA ALA A 269 14.45 -21.40 10.19
C ALA A 269 13.91 -22.37 11.24
N GLU A 270 14.72 -23.34 11.68
CA GLU A 270 14.32 -24.31 12.69
C GLU A 270 15.29 -24.26 13.87
N ILE A 271 14.75 -24.13 15.08
CA ILE A 271 15.49 -24.35 16.32
C ILE A 271 15.32 -25.83 16.70
N PRO A 272 16.39 -26.66 16.57
CA PRO A 272 16.31 -28.06 16.95
C PRO A 272 16.10 -28.16 18.46
N HIS A 273 15.04 -28.86 18.87
CA HIS A 273 14.73 -29.06 20.28
C HIS A 273 13.96 -30.36 20.49
N THR A 274 14.18 -31.00 21.64
CA THR A 274 13.56 -32.29 21.97
C THR A 274 12.67 -32.23 23.19
N THR A 275 13.07 -31.57 24.29
CA THR A 275 12.26 -31.44 25.50
C THR A 275 12.67 -30.23 26.34
N GLY A 276 11.69 -29.54 26.93
CA GLY A 276 11.93 -28.49 27.94
C GLY A 276 11.83 -27.08 27.37
N ASN A 277 12.68 -26.17 27.85
CA ASN A 277 12.58 -24.75 27.51
C ASN A 277 13.55 -24.36 26.38
N VAL A 278 13.14 -23.44 25.52
CA VAL A 278 13.99 -22.79 24.51
C VAL A 278 14.24 -21.35 24.96
N ASN A 279 15.48 -20.88 24.80
CA ASN A 279 15.83 -19.47 24.90
C ASN A 279 16.96 -19.20 23.90
N GLN A 280 16.60 -18.78 22.69
CA GLN A 280 17.54 -18.61 21.58
C GLN A 280 17.17 -17.40 20.73
N ASN A 281 18.17 -16.70 20.23
CA ASN A 281 17.96 -15.65 19.24
C ASN A 281 17.70 -16.25 17.87
N VAL A 282 16.70 -15.71 17.20
CA VAL A 282 16.46 -15.88 15.78
C VAL A 282 16.75 -14.55 15.11
N TYR A 283 17.31 -14.60 13.92
CA TYR A 283 17.75 -13.45 13.17
C TYR A 283 16.82 -13.23 11.99
N VAL A 284 16.43 -11.99 11.74
CA VAL A 284 15.57 -11.59 10.63
C VAL A 284 16.21 -10.44 9.87
N ARG A 285 16.01 -10.40 8.55
CA ARG A 285 16.41 -9.28 7.69
C ARG A 285 15.46 -9.14 6.50
N LEU A 286 15.42 -7.93 5.93
CA LEU A 286 14.74 -7.66 4.66
C LEU A 286 15.59 -8.22 3.51
N LYS A 287 14.98 -8.99 2.61
CA LYS A 287 15.64 -9.67 1.49
C LYS A 287 16.30 -8.66 0.54
N ALA A 288 17.37 -9.08 -0.14
CA ALA A 288 17.98 -8.31 -1.22
C ALA A 288 17.15 -8.42 -2.51
N GLY A 289 17.39 -7.51 -3.45
CA GLY A 289 16.73 -7.52 -4.77
C GLY A 289 15.27 -7.09 -4.74
N LEU A 290 14.80 -6.54 -3.61
CA LEU A 290 13.50 -5.89 -3.54
C LEU A 290 13.57 -4.51 -4.18
N GLU A 291 12.49 -4.12 -4.86
CA GLU A 291 12.33 -2.80 -5.45
C GLU A 291 12.29 -1.72 -4.36
N TRP A 292 12.63 -0.50 -4.75
CA TRP A 292 12.49 0.67 -3.88
C TRP A 292 11.07 0.82 -3.33
N GLY A 293 10.93 1.00 -2.02
CA GLY A 293 9.63 1.14 -1.34
C GLY A 293 9.64 0.73 0.13
N THR A 294 8.49 0.80 0.78
CA THR A 294 8.30 0.35 2.17
C THR A 294 7.83 -1.11 2.24
N TYR A 295 8.19 -1.81 3.31
CA TYR A 295 7.90 -3.22 3.56
C TYR A 295 7.46 -3.35 5.01
N HIS A 296 6.22 -2.97 5.29
CA HIS A 296 5.68 -2.79 6.64
C HIS A 296 4.65 -3.87 6.99
N GLU A 297 4.41 -4.02 8.29
CA GLU A 297 3.38 -4.89 8.89
C GLU A 297 3.49 -6.37 8.51
N GLU A 298 4.67 -6.81 8.09
CA GLU A 298 4.91 -8.21 7.73
C GLU A 298 5.19 -9.04 8.98
N ILE A 299 4.42 -10.12 9.14
CA ILE A 299 4.39 -10.91 10.36
C ILE A 299 5.27 -12.15 10.21
N VAL A 300 6.37 -12.17 10.95
CA VAL A 300 7.16 -13.38 11.20
C VAL A 300 6.43 -14.25 12.21
N MET A 301 6.23 -15.52 11.89
CA MET A 301 5.47 -16.47 12.70
C MET A 301 6.38 -17.53 13.31
N MET A 302 6.02 -18.00 14.50
CA MET A 302 6.65 -19.14 15.17
C MET A 302 5.65 -20.31 15.24
N HIS A 303 6.12 -21.54 15.25
CA HIS A 303 5.25 -22.72 15.36
C HIS A 303 5.93 -23.87 16.10
N SER A 304 5.19 -24.49 17.02
CA SER A 304 5.49 -25.81 17.55
C SER A 304 4.24 -26.71 17.44
N SER A 305 4.42 -28.03 17.48
CA SER A 305 3.30 -28.98 17.44
C SER A 305 2.33 -28.84 18.62
N GLU A 306 2.81 -28.35 19.76
CA GLU A 306 2.09 -28.29 21.02
C GLU A 306 1.36 -26.96 21.21
N THR A 307 1.92 -25.86 20.69
CA THR A 307 1.35 -24.52 20.82
C THR A 307 0.63 -24.05 19.55
N GLY A 308 0.87 -24.68 18.41
CA GLY A 308 0.49 -24.16 17.09
C GLY A 308 1.27 -22.89 16.74
N TYR A 309 0.68 -22.06 15.87
CA TYR A 309 1.28 -20.81 15.43
C TYR A 309 1.19 -19.70 16.50
N ALA A 310 2.28 -18.96 16.67
CA ALA A 310 2.37 -17.80 17.55
C ALA A 310 3.07 -16.63 16.83
N LEU A 311 2.78 -15.40 17.26
CA LEU A 311 3.45 -14.21 16.75
C LEU A 311 4.94 -14.24 17.09
N GLY A 312 5.81 -14.15 16.08
CA GLY A 312 7.24 -13.94 16.24
C GLY A 312 7.58 -12.46 16.33
N ALA A 313 7.42 -11.71 15.24
CA ALA A 313 7.54 -10.26 15.26
C ALA A 313 6.84 -9.61 14.06
N ILE A 314 6.32 -8.39 14.26
CA ILE A 314 5.89 -7.50 13.19
C ILE A 314 7.11 -6.73 12.70
N CYS A 315 7.43 -6.85 11.41
CA CYS A 315 8.63 -6.29 10.81
C CYS A 315 8.27 -5.12 9.89
N ASN A 316 8.96 -4.00 10.09
CA ASN A 316 8.79 -2.79 9.30
C ASN A 316 10.13 -2.30 8.74
N GLY A 317 10.24 -2.24 7.42
CA GLY A 317 11.45 -1.88 6.69
C GLY A 317 11.19 -1.04 5.46
N ASN A 318 12.28 -0.61 4.86
CA ASN A 318 12.27 0.18 3.63
C ASN A 318 13.49 -0.16 2.79
N VAL A 319 13.28 -0.27 1.49
CA VAL A 319 14.33 -0.09 0.51
C VAL A 319 14.32 1.39 0.16
N GLU A 320 15.46 2.06 0.24
CA GLU A 320 15.63 3.45 -0.18
C GLU A 320 16.15 3.48 -1.61
N GLY A 321 15.57 4.36 -2.44
CA GLY A 321 16.24 4.80 -3.66
C GLY A 321 17.50 5.55 -3.22
N SER A 322 18.58 5.45 -4.00
CA SER A 322 19.73 6.31 -3.74
C SER A 322 19.27 7.76 -3.90
N TRP A 323 19.53 8.62 -2.90
CA TRP A 323 19.39 10.10 -3.02
C TRP A 323 20.17 10.70 -4.19
N GLN A 324 21.01 9.88 -4.82
CA GLN A 324 21.73 10.14 -6.04
C GLN A 324 21.05 9.32 -7.13
N GLY A 325 20.42 9.96 -8.12
CA GLY A 325 19.78 9.25 -9.24
C GLY A 325 20.83 8.41 -9.99
N TYR A 326 21.84 9.07 -10.52
CA TYR A 326 22.95 8.44 -11.23
C TYR A 326 24.29 8.90 -10.67
N VAL A 327 25.17 7.94 -10.40
CA VAL A 327 26.44 8.12 -9.71
C VAL A 327 27.58 7.56 -10.54
N VAL A 328 28.63 8.33 -10.73
CA VAL A 328 29.89 7.90 -11.34
C VAL A 328 31.03 8.28 -10.41
N ARG A 329 31.61 7.27 -9.78
CA ARG A 329 32.84 7.40 -8.98
C ARG A 329 34.09 6.94 -9.74
N PHE A 330 33.92 6.45 -10.97
CA PHE A 330 34.99 5.85 -11.79
C PHE A 330 35.61 4.57 -11.20
N GLU A 331 35.10 4.05 -10.09
CA GLU A 331 35.66 2.88 -9.36
C GLU A 331 35.21 1.52 -9.91
N GLY A 332 34.34 1.47 -10.92
CA GLY A 332 33.87 0.21 -11.49
C GLY A 332 35.01 -0.64 -12.07
N GLU A 333 34.89 -1.97 -11.99
CA GLU A 333 35.90 -2.91 -12.50
C GLU A 333 36.20 -2.65 -14.00
N ASN A 334 35.16 -2.36 -14.78
CA ASN A 334 35.25 -2.07 -16.22
C ASN A 334 35.35 -0.57 -16.55
N GLU A 335 35.32 0.32 -15.56
CA GLU A 335 35.48 1.76 -15.75
C GLU A 335 36.97 2.07 -15.90
N THR A 336 37.50 1.80 -17.09
CA THR A 336 38.93 1.99 -17.42
C THR A 336 39.09 2.60 -18.81
N LYS A 337 39.98 3.59 -18.92
CA LYS A 337 40.38 4.19 -20.18
C LYS A 337 41.75 4.85 -20.01
N PRO A 338 42.86 4.14 -20.28
CA PRO A 338 44.20 4.64 -19.94
C PRO A 338 44.71 5.73 -20.89
N LEU A 339 44.19 5.79 -22.11
CA LEU A 339 44.62 6.72 -23.16
C LEU A 339 43.60 7.84 -23.39
N TYR A 340 44.07 8.98 -23.89
CA TYR A 340 43.25 10.14 -24.17
C TYR A 340 42.54 10.09 -25.53
N ASP A 341 42.81 9.11 -26.40
CA ASP A 341 42.14 8.98 -27.70
C ASP A 341 40.62 8.89 -27.54
N PRO A 342 39.79 9.53 -28.40
CA PRO A 342 38.34 9.43 -28.30
C PRO A 342 37.83 7.99 -28.22
N GLY A 343 36.81 7.76 -27.40
CA GLY A 343 36.23 6.43 -27.22
C GLY A 343 35.13 6.38 -26.17
N THR A 344 34.31 5.34 -26.28
CA THR A 344 33.17 5.10 -25.39
C THR A 344 33.58 4.33 -24.13
N VAL A 345 33.04 4.72 -22.98
CA VAL A 345 33.17 4.00 -21.70
C VAL A 345 31.78 3.87 -21.08
N THR A 346 31.42 2.68 -20.63
CA THR A 346 30.22 2.47 -19.82
C THR A 346 30.52 2.84 -18.37
N LEU A 347 29.92 3.90 -17.88
CA LEU A 347 30.04 4.38 -16.50
C LEU A 347 28.74 4.08 -15.78
N ASN A 348 28.79 3.28 -14.72
CA ASN A 348 27.65 2.82 -13.93
C ASN A 348 26.39 2.48 -14.77
N GLY A 349 26.59 1.74 -15.87
CA GLY A 349 25.52 1.24 -16.74
C GLY A 349 25.03 2.17 -17.85
N ILE A 350 25.59 3.38 -17.99
CA ILE A 350 25.30 4.32 -19.09
C ILE A 350 26.56 4.53 -19.94
N ASP A 351 26.42 4.51 -21.26
CA ASP A 351 27.56 4.78 -22.16
C ASP A 351 27.89 6.28 -22.23
N TRP A 352 29.18 6.59 -22.18
CA TRP A 352 29.73 7.94 -22.32
C TRP A 352 30.80 8.00 -23.41
N ASP A 353 30.71 8.98 -24.30
CA ASP A 353 31.85 9.37 -25.12
C ASP A 353 32.84 10.21 -24.31
N MET A 354 34.08 9.74 -24.20
CA MET A 354 35.19 10.36 -23.49
C MET A 354 36.25 10.87 -24.48
N SER A 355 35.89 11.88 -25.27
CA SER A 355 36.76 12.54 -26.24
C SER A 355 37.85 13.38 -25.58
N TYR A 356 39.12 13.02 -25.82
CA TYR A 356 40.30 13.69 -25.23
C TYR A 356 40.29 13.66 -23.69
N ALA A 357 39.88 12.53 -23.13
CA ALA A 357 39.79 12.28 -21.70
C ALA A 357 40.26 10.86 -21.37
N ASN A 358 40.80 10.63 -20.16
CA ASN A 358 41.16 9.30 -19.68
C ASN A 358 40.56 9.06 -18.27
N ILE A 359 40.66 7.83 -17.78
CA ILE A 359 40.41 7.46 -16.38
C ILE A 359 41.78 7.20 -15.75
N GLU A 360 42.22 8.12 -14.91
CA GLU A 360 43.54 8.18 -14.30
C GLU A 360 43.60 7.30 -13.04
N THR A 361 44.78 6.75 -12.75
CA THR A 361 45.03 5.87 -11.58
C THR A 361 46.24 6.30 -10.76
N ASP A 362 47.04 7.28 -11.22
CA ASP A 362 48.10 7.87 -10.41
C ASP A 362 47.48 8.62 -9.21
N PRO A 363 47.79 8.25 -7.96
CA PRO A 363 47.22 8.88 -6.77
C PRO A 363 47.45 10.39 -6.68
N ASN A 364 48.45 10.95 -7.38
CA ASN A 364 48.68 12.39 -7.42
C ASN A 364 47.58 13.13 -8.21
N TYR A 365 46.91 12.44 -9.12
CA TYR A 365 45.95 12.98 -10.09
C TYR A 365 44.54 12.38 -9.93
N VAL A 366 44.28 11.74 -8.79
CA VAL A 366 42.96 11.26 -8.36
C VAL A 366 42.41 12.17 -7.25
N ILE A 367 41.12 12.49 -7.23
CA ILE A 367 40.50 13.34 -6.20
C ILE A 367 40.04 12.49 -5.01
N SER A 368 39.26 11.44 -5.27
CA SER A 368 38.76 10.50 -4.27
C SER A 368 38.89 9.06 -4.80
N GLY A 369 38.93 8.07 -3.90
CA GLY A 369 39.06 6.67 -4.32
C GLY A 369 40.41 6.33 -4.98
N THR A 370 40.37 5.52 -6.02
CA THR A 370 41.53 5.03 -6.78
C THR A 370 41.55 5.51 -8.23
N LYS A 371 40.47 6.10 -8.74
CA LYS A 371 40.33 6.56 -10.12
C LYS A 371 39.61 7.90 -10.21
N SER A 372 39.99 8.74 -11.17
CA SER A 372 39.24 9.95 -11.55
C SER A 372 39.29 10.17 -13.05
N ALA A 373 38.33 10.91 -13.62
CA ALA A 373 38.41 11.32 -15.02
C ALA A 373 39.35 12.51 -15.18
N VAL A 374 40.21 12.49 -16.20
CA VAL A 374 41.04 13.65 -16.58
C VAL A 374 40.78 14.02 -18.03
N LEU A 375 40.42 15.27 -18.28
CA LEU A 375 40.18 15.81 -19.63
C LEU A 375 41.37 16.69 -20.04
N LEU A 376 41.86 16.59 -21.28
CA LEU A 376 43.06 17.32 -21.76
C LEU A 376 42.90 18.85 -21.75
N GLY A 377 41.67 19.36 -21.88
CA GLY A 377 41.40 20.80 -21.99
C GLY A 377 41.57 21.36 -23.40
N TYR A 378 41.64 20.48 -24.41
CA TYR A 378 41.57 20.87 -25.81
C TYR A 378 40.22 21.50 -26.11
N GLY A 379 40.13 22.30 -27.18
CA GLY A 379 38.86 22.87 -27.63
C GLY A 379 37.78 21.82 -27.93
N GLN A 380 38.20 20.58 -28.19
CA GLN A 380 37.32 19.42 -28.43
C GLN A 380 37.22 18.44 -27.23
N SER A 381 37.82 18.73 -26.08
CA SER A 381 37.73 17.84 -24.91
C SER A 381 36.32 17.81 -24.32
N SER A 382 35.79 16.60 -24.13
CA SER A 382 34.48 16.40 -23.49
C SER A 382 34.32 15.02 -22.86
N MET A 383 33.41 14.94 -21.89
CA MET A 383 32.73 13.70 -21.50
C MET A 383 31.24 13.89 -21.75
N THR A 384 30.62 13.03 -22.57
CA THR A 384 29.24 13.20 -23.05
C THR A 384 28.45 11.89 -22.90
N MET A 385 27.31 11.91 -22.21
CA MET A 385 26.38 10.77 -22.16
C MET A 385 25.84 10.43 -23.56
N LEU A 386 25.84 9.14 -23.90
CA LEU A 386 25.31 8.59 -25.15
C LEU A 386 23.93 7.95 -24.99
N ASP A 387 23.57 7.55 -23.76
CA ASP A 387 22.23 7.03 -23.42
C ASP A 387 21.47 7.99 -22.49
N ASP A 388 20.15 7.87 -22.47
CA ASP A 388 19.26 8.73 -21.67
C ASP A 388 19.19 8.28 -20.20
N HIS A 389 19.36 9.25 -19.29
CA HIS A 389 18.98 9.14 -17.89
C HIS A 389 17.46 9.34 -17.78
N LEU A 390 16.71 8.31 -17.36
CA LEU A 390 15.24 8.28 -17.50
C LEU A 390 14.46 8.98 -16.37
N GLU A 391 15.10 9.32 -15.25
CA GLU A 391 14.42 9.65 -13.98
C GLU A 391 14.38 11.16 -13.62
N GLY A 392 14.54 12.06 -14.59
CA GLY A 392 14.66 13.49 -14.28
C GLY A 392 15.95 13.84 -13.53
N CYS A 393 16.12 15.10 -13.10
CA CYS A 393 17.30 15.55 -12.34
C CYS A 393 17.03 16.86 -11.59
N GLU A 394 17.04 16.83 -10.25
CA GLU A 394 16.91 18.05 -9.44
C GLU A 394 18.23 18.81 -9.36
N GLN A 395 19.33 18.11 -9.16
CA GLN A 395 20.65 18.69 -8.95
C GLN A 395 21.75 17.88 -9.65
N VAL A 396 22.83 18.54 -10.03
CA VAL A 396 24.08 17.88 -10.46
C VAL A 396 25.22 18.34 -9.57
N ARG A 397 26.05 17.40 -9.13
CA ARG A 397 27.26 17.62 -8.33
C ARG A 397 28.42 16.82 -8.92
N PHE A 398 29.62 17.39 -8.85
CA PHE A 398 30.87 16.67 -9.05
C PHE A 398 32.00 17.49 -8.43
N THR A 399 33.09 16.84 -8.07
CA THR A 399 34.29 17.53 -7.57
C THR A 399 35.28 17.70 -8.71
N HIS A 400 35.97 18.83 -8.78
CA HIS A 400 36.95 19.11 -9.82
C HIS A 400 38.21 19.82 -9.29
N ARG A 401 39.35 19.62 -9.95
CA ARG A 401 40.61 20.35 -9.70
C ARG A 401 41.50 20.43 -10.93
N ALA A 402 42.46 21.35 -10.91
CA ALA A 402 43.49 21.49 -11.93
C ALA A 402 44.46 20.29 -11.90
N TYR A 403 44.93 19.86 -13.07
CA TYR A 403 46.00 18.88 -13.17
C TYR A 403 47.36 19.57 -13.03
N GLY A 404 48.04 19.34 -11.89
CA GLY A 404 49.34 19.93 -11.63
C GLY A 404 49.34 21.46 -11.72
N ASN A 405 50.20 22.00 -12.59
CA ASN A 405 50.35 23.45 -12.83
C ASN A 405 49.87 23.88 -14.22
N ASP A 406 49.08 23.05 -14.91
CA ASP A 406 48.55 23.38 -16.22
C ASP A 406 47.70 24.65 -16.15
N THR A 407 47.87 25.55 -17.12
CA THR A 407 47.03 26.76 -17.24
C THR A 407 45.56 26.37 -17.35
N GLN A 408 44.67 27.06 -16.65
CA GLN A 408 43.25 26.67 -16.58
C GLN A 408 42.38 27.53 -17.48
N VAL A 409 41.33 26.91 -18.05
CA VAL A 409 40.31 27.54 -18.90
C VAL A 409 38.91 27.31 -18.32
N PRO A 410 37.90 28.08 -18.76
CA PRO A 410 36.52 27.82 -18.36
C PRO A 410 35.94 26.54 -18.99
N TRP A 411 35.14 25.84 -18.18
CA TRP A 411 34.39 24.63 -18.49
C TRP A 411 32.90 24.87 -18.27
N VAL A 412 32.07 24.09 -18.96
CA VAL A 412 30.61 24.12 -18.80
C VAL A 412 30.08 22.71 -18.61
N LEU A 413 29.08 22.59 -17.74
CA LEU A 413 28.15 21.47 -17.74
C LEU A 413 26.98 21.84 -18.67
N GLU A 414 26.56 20.92 -19.51
CA GLU A 414 25.36 21.06 -20.33
C GLU A 414 24.47 19.84 -20.19
N TYR A 415 23.18 20.04 -20.41
CA TYR A 415 22.18 18.98 -20.47
C TYR A 415 21.43 19.01 -21.80
N CYS A 416 20.88 17.86 -22.17
CA CYS A 416 20.10 17.66 -23.38
C CYS A 416 18.83 16.87 -23.05
N ARG A 417 17.71 17.18 -23.73
CA ARG A 417 16.39 16.53 -23.53
C ARG A 417 15.83 15.89 -24.81
N ASP A 418 16.62 15.84 -25.88
CA ASP A 418 16.21 15.39 -27.21
C ASP A 418 17.28 14.49 -27.86
N ALA A 419 17.70 13.47 -27.09
CA ALA A 419 18.59 12.40 -27.53
C ALA A 419 19.93 12.87 -28.16
N GLY A 420 20.47 13.99 -27.67
CA GLY A 420 21.77 14.53 -28.03
C GLY A 420 21.75 15.71 -29.02
N THR A 421 20.58 16.22 -29.41
CA THR A 421 20.44 17.20 -30.50
C THR A 421 20.66 18.64 -30.03
N ASN A 422 19.98 19.07 -28.96
CA ASN A 422 20.05 20.43 -28.44
C ASN A 422 20.58 20.43 -26.99
N TRP A 423 21.75 21.04 -26.81
CA TRP A 423 22.42 21.14 -25.52
C TRP A 423 22.24 22.52 -24.90
N ILE A 424 21.87 22.55 -23.63
CA ILE A 424 21.60 23.77 -22.84
C ILE A 424 22.59 23.80 -21.67
N GLN A 425 23.20 24.96 -21.43
CA GLN A 425 24.12 25.13 -20.30
C GLN A 425 23.39 24.99 -18.95
N ALA A 426 23.98 24.16 -18.07
CA ALA A 426 23.56 23.95 -16.69
C ALA A 426 24.41 24.83 -15.76
N GLY A 427 23.81 25.89 -15.24
CA GLY A 427 24.49 26.81 -14.32
C GLY A 427 25.52 27.71 -15.02
N THR A 428 26.48 28.22 -14.26
CA THR A 428 27.54 29.09 -14.78
C THR A 428 28.79 28.31 -15.18
N SER A 429 29.57 28.85 -16.09
CA SER A 429 30.92 28.36 -16.39
C SER A 429 31.78 28.28 -15.12
N PHE A 430 32.68 27.31 -15.04
CA PHE A 430 33.59 27.14 -13.92
C PHE A 430 35.04 26.95 -14.38
N THR A 431 36.01 27.34 -13.55
CA THR A 431 37.44 27.20 -13.84
C THR A 431 38.11 26.48 -12.67
N ALA A 432 38.93 25.47 -12.97
CA ALA A 432 39.54 24.68 -11.92
C ALA A 432 40.65 25.46 -11.19
N SER A 433 40.91 25.06 -9.94
CA SER A 433 42.03 25.54 -9.13
C SER A 433 42.89 24.37 -8.67
N SER A 434 44.06 24.65 -8.12
CA SER A 434 44.96 23.62 -7.55
C SER A 434 44.30 22.81 -6.42
N THR A 435 43.34 23.40 -5.71
CA THR A 435 42.54 22.72 -4.68
C THR A 435 41.24 22.19 -5.28
N ALA A 436 40.85 20.99 -4.86
CA ALA A 436 39.56 20.38 -5.19
C ALA A 436 38.40 21.27 -4.73
N LYS A 437 37.40 21.40 -5.59
CA LYS A 437 36.17 22.18 -5.37
C LYS A 437 34.98 21.42 -5.91
N ASP A 438 33.84 21.60 -5.27
CA ASP A 438 32.58 21.05 -5.76
C ASP A 438 31.95 22.00 -6.78
N PHE A 439 31.57 21.45 -7.91
CA PHE A 439 30.57 22.04 -8.78
C PHE A 439 29.19 21.62 -8.30
N TYR A 440 28.24 22.56 -8.31
CA TYR A 440 26.86 22.32 -7.91
C TYR A 440 25.91 23.18 -8.72
N VAL A 441 24.84 22.56 -9.21
CA VAL A 441 23.73 23.27 -9.87
C VAL A 441 22.41 22.59 -9.56
N ASN A 442 21.37 23.40 -9.35
CA ASN A 442 19.98 22.95 -9.32
C ASN A 442 19.37 23.15 -10.71
N LEU A 443 18.78 22.10 -11.27
CA LEU A 443 18.21 22.09 -12.62
C LEU A 443 16.71 21.83 -12.66
N LYS A 444 16.16 21.07 -11.70
CA LYS A 444 14.71 20.74 -11.63
C LYS A 444 14.14 20.30 -12.99
N LEU A 445 14.77 19.29 -13.59
CA LEU A 445 14.43 18.76 -14.92
C LEU A 445 13.65 17.45 -14.80
N THR A 446 12.76 17.19 -15.75
CA THR A 446 11.96 15.95 -15.82
C THR A 446 12.26 15.18 -17.11
N GLY A 447 12.03 13.86 -17.10
CA GLY A 447 12.12 12.99 -18.27
C GLY A 447 13.55 12.59 -18.68
N HIS A 448 13.72 12.23 -19.96
CA HIS A 448 14.99 11.77 -20.54
C HIS A 448 16.02 12.90 -20.60
N ILE A 449 17.12 12.74 -19.89
CA ILE A 449 18.18 13.75 -19.82
C ILE A 449 19.53 13.11 -20.15
N ARG A 450 20.36 13.85 -20.88
CA ARG A 450 21.79 13.53 -21.05
C ARG A 450 22.62 14.69 -20.52
N PHE A 451 23.79 14.38 -19.96
CA PHE A 451 24.74 15.38 -19.48
C PHE A 451 26.03 15.33 -20.29
N ARG A 452 26.68 16.48 -20.43
CA ARG A 452 28.06 16.56 -20.89
C ARG A 452 28.84 17.64 -20.17
N ILE A 453 30.13 17.38 -19.97
CA ILE A 453 31.09 18.38 -19.48
C ILE A 453 32.08 18.62 -20.61
N ARG A 454 32.26 19.88 -20.99
CA ARG A 454 33.18 20.29 -22.07
C ARG A 454 33.82 21.63 -21.78
N ARG A 455 34.87 21.96 -22.53
CA ARG A 455 35.45 23.32 -22.54
C ARG A 455 34.40 24.33 -23.00
N GLU A 456 34.33 25.51 -22.36
CA GLU A 456 33.32 26.54 -22.67
C GLU A 456 33.42 27.03 -24.12
N THR A 457 34.65 27.33 -24.56
CA THR A 457 34.95 27.77 -25.92
C THR A 457 35.41 26.59 -26.77
N PRO A 458 34.57 26.07 -27.68
CA PRO A 458 35.00 25.05 -28.62
C PRO A 458 35.86 25.69 -29.71
N ASP A 459 37.16 25.40 -29.70
CA ASP A 459 38.13 25.86 -30.68
C ASP A 459 39.02 24.71 -31.19
N ALA A 460 39.99 25.01 -32.04
CA ALA A 460 40.96 24.03 -32.54
C ALA A 460 42.21 23.89 -31.65
N SER A 461 42.21 24.48 -30.44
CA SER A 461 43.36 24.44 -29.54
C SER A 461 43.62 23.02 -29.05
N THR A 462 44.88 22.61 -29.11
CA THR A 462 45.42 21.37 -28.54
C THR A 462 46.37 21.67 -27.38
N ASP A 463 46.21 22.82 -26.73
CA ASP A 463 47.01 23.18 -25.55
C ASP A 463 46.46 22.47 -24.32
N ASN A 464 47.35 21.99 -23.45
CA ASN A 464 46.95 21.30 -22.24
C ASN A 464 46.38 22.29 -21.22
N HIS A 465 45.12 22.06 -20.86
CA HIS A 465 44.40 22.80 -19.83
C HIS A 465 43.68 21.81 -18.90
N ARG A 466 44.41 20.78 -18.46
CA ARG A 466 43.82 19.58 -17.89
C ARG A 466 43.02 19.85 -16.62
N ILE A 467 41.84 19.25 -16.57
CA ILE A 467 40.95 19.20 -15.40
C ILE A 467 40.77 17.76 -14.97
N ILE A 468 40.75 17.55 -13.66
CA ILE A 468 40.43 16.29 -13.00
C ILE A 468 39.00 16.42 -12.46
N ILE A 469 38.14 15.44 -12.72
CA ILE A 469 36.73 15.38 -12.31
C ILE A 469 36.49 14.06 -11.59
N ASP A 470 35.71 14.12 -10.52
CA ASP A 470 35.35 12.95 -9.72
C ASP A 470 33.96 13.09 -9.09
N ASP A 471 33.42 11.98 -8.58
CA ASP A 471 32.16 11.91 -7.84
C ASP A 471 30.98 12.60 -8.58
N PHE A 472 30.84 12.33 -9.89
CA PHE A 472 29.71 12.87 -10.66
C PHE A 472 28.40 12.23 -10.19
N THR A 473 27.49 13.07 -9.72
CA THR A 473 26.21 12.63 -9.17
C THR A 473 25.08 13.51 -9.68
N THR A 474 23.99 12.88 -10.10
CA THR A 474 22.69 13.54 -10.26
C THR A 474 21.88 13.29 -9.00
N GLY A 475 21.11 14.28 -8.53
CA GLY A 475 20.07 14.06 -7.53
C GLY A 475 18.79 13.64 -8.24
N CYS A 476 18.12 12.62 -7.72
CA CYS A 476 16.77 12.27 -8.15
C CYS A 476 15.87 13.50 -7.96
N ALA A 477 15.10 13.85 -9.00
CA ALA A 477 14.06 14.84 -8.80
C ALA A 477 12.94 14.20 -7.99
N HIS A 478 12.75 14.67 -6.75
CA HIS A 478 11.43 14.60 -6.14
C HIS A 478 10.56 15.55 -6.99
N ASP A 479 9.89 14.97 -7.99
CA ASP A 479 9.35 15.73 -9.10
C ASP A 479 8.11 16.52 -8.68
N ILE A 480 8.33 17.76 -8.21
CA ILE A 480 7.32 18.81 -8.32
C ILE A 480 7.28 19.20 -9.80
N PHE A 481 6.43 18.55 -10.62
CA PHE A 481 6.23 19.05 -11.97
C PHE A 481 5.62 20.44 -11.86
N HIS A 482 6.31 21.47 -12.37
CA HIS A 482 5.67 22.71 -12.75
C HIS A 482 5.61 22.71 -14.28
N SER A 483 4.55 22.15 -14.86
CA SER A 483 4.24 22.52 -16.25
C SER A 483 3.64 23.91 -16.18
N GLY A 484 4.38 24.91 -16.68
CA GLY A 484 3.92 26.30 -16.71
C GLY A 484 2.54 26.48 -17.35
N SER A 485 1.98 27.66 -17.13
CA SER A 485 0.60 28.05 -17.43
C SER A 485 0.14 27.63 -18.83
N VAL A 486 -0.85 26.74 -18.90
CA VAL A 486 -1.61 26.44 -20.12
C VAL A 486 -3.01 27.01 -19.89
N PRO A 487 -3.41 28.14 -20.52
CA PRO A 487 -4.78 28.62 -20.41
C PRO A 487 -5.74 27.49 -20.80
N PRO A 488 -6.71 27.11 -19.95
CA PRO A 488 -7.32 27.91 -18.88
C PRO A 488 -6.78 27.68 -17.46
N ILE A 489 -5.74 26.87 -17.28
CA ILE A 489 -5.22 26.44 -15.98
C ILE A 489 -3.98 27.27 -15.58
N GLN A 490 -3.93 27.73 -14.33
CA GLN A 490 -2.87 28.60 -13.84
C GLN A 490 -1.60 27.83 -13.45
N GLU A 491 -1.69 26.74 -12.68
CA GLU A 491 -0.59 25.84 -12.29
C GLU A 491 -1.08 24.41 -12.00
N HIS A 492 -0.35 23.40 -12.47
CA HIS A 492 -0.47 22.01 -11.99
C HIS A 492 0.81 21.64 -11.27
N TYR A 493 0.71 21.17 -10.04
CA TYR A 493 1.85 20.64 -9.31
C TYR A 493 1.56 19.30 -8.67
N PHE A 494 2.65 18.63 -8.37
CA PHE A 494 2.67 17.32 -7.79
C PHE A 494 3.44 17.43 -6.47
N GLU A 495 2.76 17.32 -5.33
CA GLU A 495 3.38 17.47 -4.00
C GLU A 495 3.17 16.18 -3.21
N GLY A 496 4.24 15.62 -2.64
CA GLY A 496 4.10 14.56 -1.64
C GLY A 496 5.08 13.41 -1.80
N GLY A 497 5.83 13.18 -0.72
CA GLY A 497 6.57 11.95 -0.50
C GLY A 497 7.82 11.73 -1.38
N PRO A 498 8.57 10.66 -1.09
CA PRO A 498 9.82 10.37 -1.80
C PRO A 498 9.61 9.81 -3.22
N ALA A 499 8.38 9.67 -3.73
CA ALA A 499 8.05 8.98 -4.99
C ALA A 499 8.69 9.63 -6.24
N SER A 500 9.17 8.81 -7.18
CA SER A 500 9.68 9.26 -8.48
C SER A 500 8.61 8.96 -9.52
N ILE A 501 8.25 9.96 -10.32
CA ILE A 501 7.15 9.85 -11.27
C ILE A 501 7.66 10.18 -12.67
N ASN A 502 7.56 9.23 -13.59
CA ASN A 502 7.93 9.44 -14.99
C ASN A 502 6.68 9.67 -15.85
N ARG A 503 6.70 10.67 -16.73
CA ARG A 503 5.66 10.78 -17.78
C ARG A 503 5.91 9.76 -18.87
N ARG A 504 4.90 8.94 -19.16
CA ARG A 504 4.85 8.16 -20.39
C ARG A 504 4.34 9.05 -21.53
N ALA A 505 4.86 8.85 -22.73
CA ALA A 505 4.59 9.72 -23.88
C ALA A 505 3.16 9.62 -24.44
N THR A 506 2.39 8.58 -24.08
CA THR A 506 1.11 8.27 -24.69
C THR A 506 0.08 7.86 -23.62
N PRO A 507 -0.81 8.78 -23.22
CA PRO A 507 -1.98 8.45 -22.42
C PRO A 507 -2.96 7.57 -23.19
N SER A 508 -3.76 6.78 -22.48
CA SER A 508 -4.84 6.00 -23.08
C SER A 508 -6.01 6.90 -23.52
N VAL A 509 -7.12 6.31 -23.94
CA VAL A 509 -8.33 7.09 -24.29
C VAL A 509 -9.16 7.29 -23.02
N ILE A 510 -9.63 8.51 -22.79
CA ILE A 510 -10.60 8.82 -21.73
C ILE A 510 -11.98 8.41 -22.27
N PRO A 511 -12.70 7.47 -21.62
CA PRO A 511 -14.01 7.01 -22.08
C PRO A 511 -15.00 8.17 -22.16
N ASN A 512 -15.73 8.30 -23.27
CA ASN A 512 -16.82 9.28 -23.44
C ASN A 512 -16.45 10.76 -23.19
N ALA A 513 -15.16 11.12 -23.27
CA ALA A 513 -14.71 12.51 -23.22
C ALA A 513 -14.41 13.03 -24.62
N GLU A 514 -14.97 14.20 -24.96
CA GLU A 514 -14.67 14.87 -26.21
C GLU A 514 -13.27 15.52 -26.17
N PRO A 515 -12.43 15.43 -27.22
CA PRO A 515 -11.07 15.98 -27.23
C PRO A 515 -10.99 17.48 -26.89
N GLN A 516 -11.99 18.26 -27.29
CA GLN A 516 -12.07 19.70 -26.98
C GLN A 516 -12.30 20.00 -25.49
N GLU A 517 -12.84 19.05 -24.73
CA GLU A 517 -13.21 19.18 -23.32
C GLU A 517 -12.07 18.81 -22.36
N ILE A 518 -11.04 18.13 -22.85
CA ILE A 518 -9.89 17.68 -22.05
C ILE A 518 -8.86 18.81 -21.94
N ILE A 519 -8.55 19.21 -20.70
CA ILE A 519 -7.58 20.29 -20.39
C ILE A 519 -6.26 19.74 -19.86
N MET A 520 -6.26 18.54 -19.30
CA MET A 520 -5.05 17.81 -18.91
C MET A 520 -5.24 16.32 -19.17
N HIS A 521 -4.19 15.67 -19.67
CA HIS A 521 -4.12 14.21 -19.69
C HIS A 521 -2.67 13.75 -19.56
N LEU A 522 -2.38 13.05 -18.48
CA LEU A 522 -1.04 12.60 -18.10
C LEU A 522 -1.08 11.10 -17.87
N CYS A 523 -0.09 10.38 -18.40
CA CYS A 523 0.18 9.00 -18.05
C CYS A 523 1.49 8.96 -17.25
N LEU A 524 1.41 8.47 -16.03
CA LEU A 524 2.45 8.55 -15.00
C LEU A 524 2.88 7.13 -14.62
N ILE A 525 4.18 6.91 -14.51
CA ILE A 525 4.74 5.70 -13.91
C ILE A 525 5.22 6.08 -12.52
N VAL A 526 4.60 5.49 -11.50
CA VAL A 526 4.96 5.73 -10.10
C VAL A 526 5.99 4.69 -9.67
N HIS A 527 7.21 5.16 -9.41
CA HIS A 527 8.24 4.39 -8.73
C HIS A 527 8.09 4.67 -7.23
N GLY A 528 7.82 3.60 -6.46
CA GLY A 528 7.76 3.54 -4.99
C GLY A 528 7.17 4.75 -4.24
N THR A 529 5.92 4.70 -3.79
CA THR A 529 5.50 5.64 -2.74
C THR A 529 6.05 5.18 -1.40
N GLY A 530 6.91 5.99 -0.77
CA GLY A 530 7.00 5.99 0.69
C GLY A 530 5.61 6.30 1.24
N GLY A 531 5.20 5.67 2.35
CA GLY A 531 3.82 5.66 2.87
C GLY A 531 3.10 7.00 3.11
N SER A 532 3.71 8.14 2.77
CA SER A 532 3.06 9.46 2.73
C SER A 532 2.16 9.68 1.50
N GLY A 533 2.22 8.80 0.50
CA GLY A 533 1.48 8.99 -0.73
C GLY A 533 2.01 10.15 -1.59
N PHE A 534 1.32 10.43 -2.68
CA PHE A 534 1.67 11.44 -3.68
C PHE A 534 0.40 12.23 -4.09
N ASN A 535 0.46 13.56 -4.22
CA ASN A 535 -0.72 14.40 -4.50
C ASN A 535 -0.70 15.10 -5.84
N VAL A 536 -1.82 15.04 -6.57
CA VAL A 536 -2.05 15.83 -7.79
C VAL A 536 -2.82 17.09 -7.43
N TYR A 537 -2.24 18.24 -7.75
CA TYR A 537 -2.89 19.54 -7.60
C TYR A 537 -3.13 20.18 -8.96
N ALA A 538 -4.36 20.66 -9.16
CA ALA A 538 -4.73 21.49 -10.30
C ALA A 538 -5.36 22.79 -9.80
N ASP A 539 -4.77 23.96 -10.10
CA ASP A 539 -5.27 25.25 -9.64
C ASP A 539 -6.09 26.00 -10.69
N TYR A 540 -7.15 26.66 -10.23
CA TYR A 540 -7.98 27.60 -10.99
C TYR A 540 -8.52 27.03 -12.30
N ILE A 541 -9.52 26.15 -12.21
CA ILE A 541 -10.33 25.72 -13.36
C ILE A 541 -11.50 26.73 -13.52
N PRO A 542 -11.52 27.59 -14.55
CA PRO A 542 -12.47 28.71 -14.67
C PRO A 542 -13.86 28.29 -15.18
N TYR A 543 -14.22 27.02 -15.06
CA TYR A 543 -15.48 26.47 -15.56
C TYR A 543 -16.32 25.93 -14.40
N PRO A 544 -17.63 26.25 -14.35
CA PRO A 544 -18.51 25.80 -13.29
C PRO A 544 -18.84 24.29 -13.34
N ASP A 545 -18.51 23.62 -14.46
CA ASP A 545 -18.77 22.20 -14.72
C ASP A 545 -17.47 21.48 -15.09
N GLY A 546 -16.53 21.40 -14.15
CA GLY A 546 -15.24 20.72 -14.33
C GLY A 546 -15.28 19.26 -13.88
N TRP A 547 -14.40 18.43 -14.42
CA TRP A 547 -14.18 17.08 -13.93
C TRP A 547 -12.68 16.76 -13.83
N ILE A 548 -12.33 15.91 -12.88
CA ILE A 548 -11.02 15.24 -12.80
C ILE A 548 -11.24 13.74 -12.83
N GLY A 549 -10.34 13.01 -13.46
CA GLY A 549 -10.33 11.57 -13.42
C GLY A 549 -8.94 10.99 -13.26
N PHE A 550 -8.86 9.80 -12.68
CA PHE A 550 -7.65 9.02 -12.68
C PHE A 550 -7.92 7.59 -13.10
N LYS A 551 -6.93 6.95 -13.72
CA LYS A 551 -6.97 5.54 -14.12
C LYS A 551 -6.02 4.74 -13.24
N GLN A 552 -6.55 3.72 -12.58
CA GLN A 552 -5.77 2.77 -11.79
C GLN A 552 -6.21 1.34 -12.13
N ALA A 553 -5.25 0.42 -12.28
CA ALA A 553 -5.52 -0.99 -12.61
C ALA A 553 -6.43 -1.17 -13.85
N GLY A 554 -6.34 -0.26 -14.82
CA GLY A 554 -7.13 -0.29 -16.05
C GLY A 554 -8.48 0.43 -15.99
N GLN A 555 -8.95 0.86 -14.81
CA GLN A 555 -10.25 1.48 -14.59
C GLN A 555 -10.14 2.99 -14.37
N TRP A 556 -11.03 3.77 -14.97
CA TRP A 556 -11.14 5.22 -14.76
C TRP A 556 -12.11 5.54 -13.63
N TYR A 557 -11.72 6.49 -12.79
CA TYR A 557 -12.49 7.05 -11.70
C TYR A 557 -12.61 8.54 -11.92
N PHE A 558 -13.84 9.06 -12.06
CA PHE A 558 -14.11 10.48 -12.31
C PHE A 558 -14.78 11.15 -11.10
N PHE A 559 -14.51 12.45 -10.93
CA PHE A 559 -15.05 13.29 -9.88
C PHE A 559 -15.45 14.64 -10.47
N ASP A 560 -16.66 15.08 -10.15
CA ASP A 560 -17.17 16.39 -10.53
C ASP A 560 -16.59 17.48 -9.62
N TYR A 561 -16.37 18.67 -10.18
CA TYR A 561 -15.85 19.81 -9.43
C TYR A 561 -16.41 21.13 -9.95
N SER A 562 -16.73 22.05 -9.02
CA SER A 562 -17.16 23.41 -9.32
C SER A 562 -16.06 24.42 -8.92
N GLU A 563 -15.59 25.21 -9.89
CA GLU A 563 -14.68 26.39 -9.81
C GLU A 563 -13.69 26.49 -8.61
N GLY A 564 -12.38 26.48 -8.90
CA GLY A 564 -11.29 26.55 -7.91
C GLY A 564 -10.17 25.51 -8.12
N SER A 565 -9.56 25.01 -7.04
CA SER A 565 -8.44 24.04 -7.04
C SER A 565 -8.87 22.61 -6.65
N ILE A 566 -8.24 21.61 -7.27
CA ILE A 566 -8.50 20.17 -7.04
C ILE A 566 -7.26 19.49 -6.45
N PHE A 567 -7.49 18.54 -5.53
CA PHE A 567 -6.46 17.75 -4.86
C PHE A 567 -6.80 16.25 -4.88
N LEU A 568 -5.92 15.41 -5.43
CA LEU A 568 -6.01 13.95 -5.37
C LEU A 568 -4.82 13.38 -4.61
N SER A 569 -5.07 12.61 -3.54
CA SER A 569 -4.03 11.89 -2.80
C SER A 569 -4.01 10.42 -3.15
N PHE A 570 -2.85 9.90 -3.51
CA PHE A 570 -2.65 8.48 -3.75
C PHE A 570 -1.71 7.88 -2.72
N TYR A 571 -2.07 6.73 -2.13
CA TYR A 571 -1.26 6.05 -1.12
C TYR A 571 -0.86 4.63 -1.56
N GLU A 572 0.25 4.13 -1.02
CA GLU A 572 0.70 2.72 -1.13
C GLU A 572 0.96 2.18 -2.55
N LEU A 573 1.23 3.07 -3.51
CA LEU A 573 1.45 2.68 -4.90
C LEU A 573 2.89 2.17 -5.13
N ARG A 574 3.01 1.05 -5.85
CA ARG A 574 4.30 0.46 -6.24
C ARG A 574 4.28 0.08 -7.72
N SER A 575 5.27 0.58 -8.46
CA SER A 575 5.57 0.17 -9.84
C SER A 575 4.31 0.06 -10.70
N MET A 576 3.46 1.09 -10.63
CA MET A 576 2.18 1.11 -11.32
C MET A 576 2.05 2.32 -12.24
N GLU A 577 1.30 2.12 -13.31
CA GLU A 577 0.87 3.18 -14.20
C GLU A 577 -0.41 3.81 -13.64
N ILE A 578 -0.38 5.14 -13.50
CA ILE A 578 -1.54 5.95 -13.20
C ILE A 578 -1.73 6.94 -14.31
N GLU A 579 -2.92 7.00 -14.88
CA GLU A 579 -3.28 8.10 -15.77
C GLU A 579 -4.12 9.10 -15.00
N VAL A 580 -3.92 10.39 -15.24
CA VAL A 580 -4.68 11.46 -14.63
C VAL A 580 -5.15 12.38 -15.73
N ALA A 581 -6.43 12.69 -15.75
CA ALA A 581 -7.05 13.58 -16.70
C ALA A 581 -7.90 14.62 -16.00
N ALA A 582 -8.03 15.80 -16.61
CA ALA A 582 -9.01 16.79 -16.20
C ALA A 582 -9.64 17.41 -17.45
N GLY A 583 -10.87 17.87 -17.31
CA GLY A 583 -11.64 18.50 -18.37
C GLY A 583 -12.80 19.35 -17.85
N TYR A 584 -13.60 19.84 -18.78
CA TYR A 584 -14.84 20.57 -18.52
C TYR A 584 -15.98 19.98 -19.36
N GLY A 585 -17.24 20.25 -19.00
CA GLY A 585 -18.40 19.70 -19.70
C GLY A 585 -19.00 18.49 -18.99
N GLY A 586 -19.70 17.63 -19.75
CA GLY A 586 -20.33 16.43 -19.18
C GLY A 586 -19.28 15.48 -18.62
N ARG A 587 -19.50 14.97 -17.40
CA ARG A 587 -18.61 13.97 -16.80
C ARG A 587 -18.48 12.76 -17.72
N PRO A 588 -17.25 12.27 -17.99
CA PRO A 588 -17.07 11.07 -18.79
C PRO A 588 -17.58 9.84 -18.03
N ASP A 589 -18.48 9.06 -18.63
CA ASP A 589 -19.06 7.86 -18.02
C ASP A 589 -18.19 6.62 -18.30
N THR A 590 -17.85 5.85 -17.26
CA THR A 590 -17.30 4.49 -17.38
C THR A 590 -18.43 3.48 -17.44
N VAL A 591 -19.11 3.41 -18.58
CA VAL A 591 -20.16 2.40 -18.73
C VAL A 591 -19.51 1.01 -18.93
N PRO A 592 -19.89 -0.01 -18.14
CA PRO A 592 -19.50 -1.39 -18.40
C PRO A 592 -20.02 -1.86 -19.76
N VAL A 593 -19.40 -2.93 -20.30
CA VAL A 593 -19.52 -3.48 -21.67
C VAL A 593 -20.81 -3.08 -22.44
N THR A 594 -20.67 -2.44 -23.61
CA THR A 594 -21.82 -2.13 -24.48
C THR A 594 -22.03 -3.24 -25.50
N LEU A 595 -22.97 -4.13 -25.21
CA LEU A 595 -23.45 -5.14 -26.16
C LEU A 595 -24.47 -4.52 -27.12
N SER A 596 -24.14 -4.52 -28.41
CA SER A 596 -25.02 -3.99 -29.47
C SER A 596 -25.95 -5.03 -30.09
N HIS A 597 -25.66 -6.32 -29.87
CA HIS A 597 -26.41 -7.40 -30.50
C HIS A 597 -26.31 -8.69 -29.68
N PHE A 598 -27.43 -9.41 -29.57
CA PHE A 598 -27.48 -10.81 -29.15
C PHE A 598 -28.69 -11.48 -29.82
N SER A 599 -28.48 -12.57 -30.56
CA SER A 599 -29.54 -13.28 -31.28
C SER A 599 -29.32 -14.79 -31.32
N ALA A 600 -30.39 -15.52 -31.60
CA ALA A 600 -30.43 -16.96 -31.80
C ALA A 600 -31.11 -17.28 -33.14
N ALA A 601 -30.51 -18.12 -33.98
CA ALA A 601 -31.04 -18.49 -35.28
C ALA A 601 -30.75 -19.97 -35.61
N MET A 602 -31.65 -20.60 -36.38
CA MET A 602 -31.45 -21.96 -36.88
C MET A 602 -30.41 -21.96 -38.00
N THR A 603 -29.49 -22.94 -37.95
CA THR A 603 -28.50 -23.22 -39.00
C THR A 603 -29.06 -24.18 -40.05
N ALA A 604 -28.42 -24.25 -41.22
CA ALA A 604 -28.79 -25.20 -42.28
C ALA A 604 -28.63 -26.68 -41.87
N GLU A 605 -27.86 -26.97 -40.82
CA GLU A 605 -27.62 -28.31 -40.26
C GLU A 605 -28.59 -28.64 -39.11
N ASN A 606 -29.61 -27.81 -38.90
CA ASN A 606 -30.61 -27.93 -37.83
C ASN A 606 -30.05 -27.78 -36.40
N TYR A 607 -29.01 -26.97 -36.21
CA TYR A 607 -28.52 -26.51 -34.90
C TYR A 607 -28.89 -25.05 -34.62
N VAL A 608 -28.86 -24.61 -33.37
CA VAL A 608 -29.08 -23.20 -33.01
C VAL A 608 -27.73 -22.48 -32.94
N GLN A 609 -27.55 -21.45 -33.77
CA GLN A 609 -26.42 -20.54 -33.68
C GLN A 609 -26.80 -19.28 -32.90
N LEU A 610 -26.01 -18.98 -31.88
CA LEU A 610 -26.05 -17.73 -31.14
C LEU A 610 -24.99 -16.78 -31.67
N THR A 611 -25.33 -15.50 -31.78
CA THR A 611 -24.39 -14.46 -32.23
C THR A 611 -24.57 -13.21 -31.38
N TRP A 612 -23.46 -12.69 -30.84
CA TRP A 612 -23.45 -11.39 -30.15
C TRP A 612 -22.31 -10.51 -30.63
N ILE A 613 -22.52 -9.20 -30.49
CA ILE A 613 -21.57 -8.17 -30.89
C ILE A 613 -21.34 -7.20 -29.73
N SER A 614 -20.14 -7.22 -29.18
CA SER A 614 -19.66 -6.15 -28.29
C SER A 614 -19.18 -4.98 -29.14
N GLN A 615 -19.47 -3.75 -28.71
CA GLN A 615 -18.91 -2.53 -29.34
C GLN A 615 -17.55 -2.20 -28.72
N THR A 616 -17.45 -2.34 -27.41
CA THR A 616 -16.22 -2.20 -26.63
C THR A 616 -16.21 -3.23 -25.50
N GLU A 617 -15.01 -3.67 -25.12
CA GLU A 617 -14.77 -4.58 -24.00
C GLU A 617 -13.68 -3.99 -23.11
N THR A 618 -13.99 -3.78 -21.84
CA THR A 618 -13.04 -3.32 -20.83
C THR A 618 -13.20 -4.18 -19.58
N ASN A 619 -12.14 -4.84 -19.15
CA ASN A 619 -12.09 -5.74 -17.99
C ASN A 619 -13.12 -6.90 -18.02
N VAL A 620 -13.46 -7.39 -19.20
CA VAL A 620 -14.33 -8.56 -19.36
C VAL A 620 -13.45 -9.82 -19.36
N LEU A 621 -13.68 -10.76 -18.44
CA LEU A 621 -13.05 -12.07 -18.45
C LEU A 621 -13.57 -12.92 -19.63
N GLY A 622 -14.87 -12.89 -19.86
CA GLY A 622 -15.50 -13.56 -20.99
C GLY A 622 -17.01 -13.70 -20.85
N TYR A 623 -17.59 -14.55 -21.68
CA TYR A 623 -19.03 -14.75 -21.78
C TYR A 623 -19.45 -16.19 -21.50
N ASN A 624 -20.50 -16.38 -20.71
CA ASN A 624 -21.18 -17.67 -20.58
C ASN A 624 -22.51 -17.65 -21.34
N VAL A 625 -22.90 -18.81 -21.86
CA VAL A 625 -24.19 -18.97 -22.55
C VAL A 625 -25.10 -19.89 -21.73
N TYR A 626 -26.33 -19.44 -21.53
CA TYR A 626 -27.38 -20.16 -20.83
C TYR A 626 -28.57 -20.44 -21.74
N ARG A 627 -29.26 -21.56 -21.51
CA ARG A 627 -30.44 -22.01 -22.24
C ARG A 627 -31.54 -22.51 -21.30
N SER A 628 -32.80 -22.24 -21.62
CA SER A 628 -33.97 -22.87 -21.00
C SER A 628 -35.08 -23.16 -22.02
N ALA A 629 -35.95 -24.12 -21.71
CA ALA A 629 -37.23 -24.33 -22.39
C ALA A 629 -38.32 -23.37 -21.89
N ASP A 630 -38.11 -22.76 -20.72
CA ASP A 630 -38.98 -21.74 -20.14
C ASP A 630 -38.37 -20.34 -20.30
N ASN A 631 -39.21 -19.32 -20.50
CA ASN A 631 -38.75 -17.92 -20.54
C ASN A 631 -38.45 -17.38 -19.12
N ASN A 632 -37.56 -18.05 -18.40
CA ASN A 632 -37.18 -17.71 -17.03
C ASN A 632 -35.68 -18.03 -16.80
N LEU A 633 -34.87 -16.99 -16.57
CA LEU A 633 -33.43 -17.12 -16.35
C LEU A 633 -33.08 -18.07 -15.19
N SER A 634 -33.89 -18.11 -14.13
CA SER A 634 -33.64 -18.98 -12.97
C SER A 634 -33.77 -20.48 -13.30
N SER A 635 -34.40 -20.83 -14.42
CA SER A 635 -34.51 -22.21 -14.92
C SER A 635 -33.42 -22.55 -15.94
N ALA A 636 -32.58 -21.59 -16.32
CA ALA A 636 -31.63 -21.74 -17.40
C ALA A 636 -30.39 -22.54 -16.97
N MET A 637 -30.01 -23.52 -17.79
CA MET A 637 -28.77 -24.27 -17.63
C MET A 637 -27.66 -23.63 -18.46
N GLN A 638 -26.44 -23.62 -17.92
CA GLN A 638 -25.26 -23.20 -18.67
C GLN A 638 -24.92 -24.25 -19.73
N ILE A 639 -24.81 -23.84 -20.99
CA ILE A 639 -24.48 -24.72 -22.12
C ILE A 639 -23.06 -24.46 -22.66
N CYS A 640 -22.53 -23.26 -22.44
CA CYS A 640 -21.15 -22.93 -22.78
C CYS A 640 -20.49 -22.19 -21.62
N PRO A 641 -19.54 -22.83 -20.92
CA PRO A 641 -18.69 -22.13 -19.98
C PRO A 641 -17.57 -21.39 -20.72
N MET A 642 -17.55 -20.08 -20.50
CA MET A 642 -16.46 -19.15 -20.77
C MET A 642 -15.91 -19.14 -22.20
N ILE A 643 -16.44 -18.20 -23.01
CA ILE A 643 -15.80 -17.73 -24.23
C ILE A 643 -15.03 -16.47 -23.87
N ALA A 644 -13.70 -16.54 -23.93
CA ALA A 644 -12.82 -15.45 -23.52
C ALA A 644 -13.10 -14.17 -24.32
N ALA A 645 -13.18 -13.04 -23.62
CA ALA A 645 -13.28 -11.74 -24.24
C ALA A 645 -11.90 -11.26 -24.73
N THR A 646 -11.90 -10.35 -25.69
CA THR A 646 -10.68 -9.79 -26.29
C THR A 646 -10.23 -8.50 -25.61
N ASN A 647 -11.09 -7.83 -24.84
CA ASN A 647 -10.82 -6.58 -24.12
C ASN A 647 -10.32 -5.47 -25.06
N THR A 648 -10.97 -5.33 -26.21
CA THR A 648 -10.65 -4.29 -27.19
C THR A 648 -11.70 -3.19 -27.22
N SER A 649 -11.27 -1.98 -27.54
CA SER A 649 -12.15 -0.85 -27.87
C SER A 649 -12.71 -0.91 -29.30
N GLN A 650 -12.54 -2.04 -29.99
CA GLN A 650 -13.10 -2.30 -31.32
C GLN A 650 -14.24 -3.32 -31.19
N SER A 651 -15.18 -3.26 -32.13
CA SER A 651 -16.30 -4.18 -32.13
C SER A 651 -15.86 -5.61 -32.41
N GLN A 652 -16.34 -6.56 -31.61
CA GLN A 652 -16.05 -7.98 -31.75
C GLN A 652 -17.33 -8.77 -31.95
N THR A 653 -17.27 -9.76 -32.83
CA THR A 653 -18.38 -10.68 -33.11
C THR A 653 -18.03 -12.06 -32.59
N TYR A 654 -18.91 -12.61 -31.77
CA TYR A 654 -18.77 -13.94 -31.21
C TYR A 654 -19.91 -14.84 -31.68
N ILE A 655 -19.60 -16.13 -31.85
CA ILE A 655 -20.52 -17.13 -32.33
C ILE A 655 -20.41 -18.37 -31.44
N HIS A 656 -21.55 -18.92 -31.03
CA HIS A 656 -21.65 -20.21 -30.36
C HIS A 656 -22.74 -21.06 -31.03
N VAL A 657 -22.55 -22.37 -31.12
CA VAL A 657 -23.53 -23.28 -31.73
C VAL A 657 -23.96 -24.33 -30.70
N ASP A 658 -25.26 -24.33 -30.39
CA ASP A 658 -25.90 -25.32 -29.54
C ASP A 658 -26.33 -26.52 -30.38
N LYS A 659 -25.74 -27.69 -30.06
CA LYS A 659 -25.94 -28.97 -30.76
C LYS A 659 -26.70 -30.00 -29.92
N ASP A 660 -27.08 -29.63 -28.69
CA ASP A 660 -27.56 -30.58 -27.68
C ASP A 660 -29.09 -30.61 -27.59
N LEU A 661 -29.78 -29.93 -28.50
CA LEU A 661 -31.24 -29.96 -28.59
C LEU A 661 -31.73 -31.25 -29.26
N VAL A 662 -32.65 -31.94 -28.58
CA VAL A 662 -33.17 -33.26 -28.99
C VAL A 662 -34.69 -33.36 -28.91
N GLU A 663 -35.39 -32.28 -28.56
CA GLU A 663 -36.85 -32.20 -28.44
C GLU A 663 -37.37 -30.95 -29.16
N ASP A 664 -38.54 -31.06 -29.81
CA ASP A 664 -39.21 -29.93 -30.45
C ASP A 664 -39.68 -28.92 -29.39
N GLY A 665 -39.46 -27.63 -29.62
CA GLY A 665 -39.89 -26.62 -28.66
C GLY A 665 -39.38 -25.21 -28.95
N THR A 666 -39.82 -24.25 -28.13
CA THR A 666 -39.21 -22.90 -28.10
C THR A 666 -38.13 -22.89 -27.03
N TYR A 667 -36.93 -22.45 -27.41
CA TYR A 667 -35.81 -22.33 -26.49
C TYR A 667 -35.43 -20.86 -26.32
N TYR A 668 -35.09 -20.50 -25.09
CA TYR A 668 -34.67 -19.16 -24.68
C TYR A 668 -33.21 -19.19 -24.24
N TYR A 669 -32.46 -18.18 -24.65
CA TYR A 669 -31.03 -18.06 -24.41
C TYR A 669 -30.69 -16.75 -23.72
N TRP A 670 -29.72 -16.80 -22.82
CA TRP A 670 -29.12 -15.64 -22.17
C TRP A 670 -27.61 -15.68 -22.31
N LEU A 671 -27.02 -14.49 -22.42
CA LEU A 671 -25.59 -14.28 -22.42
C LEU A 671 -25.21 -13.64 -21.08
N GLN A 672 -24.33 -14.27 -20.31
CA GLN A 672 -23.77 -13.68 -19.11
C GLN A 672 -22.39 -13.11 -19.45
N ASN A 673 -22.16 -11.82 -19.23
CA ASN A 673 -20.80 -11.28 -19.19
C ASN A 673 -20.20 -11.51 -17.80
N VAL A 674 -18.92 -11.88 -17.76
CA VAL A 674 -18.15 -12.04 -16.53
C VAL A 674 -16.95 -11.12 -16.64
N ASP A 675 -16.73 -10.30 -15.62
CA ASP A 675 -15.63 -9.34 -15.57
C ASP A 675 -14.42 -9.95 -14.82
N LEU A 676 -13.22 -9.37 -15.00
CA LEU A 676 -11.98 -9.86 -14.41
C LEU A 676 -11.97 -9.81 -12.87
N ASP A 677 -12.83 -9.00 -12.27
CA ASP A 677 -13.05 -8.91 -10.82
C ASP A 677 -14.08 -9.93 -10.30
N GLY A 678 -14.69 -10.72 -11.20
CA GLY A 678 -15.69 -11.73 -10.89
C GLY A 678 -17.13 -11.22 -10.83
N THR A 679 -17.38 -9.94 -11.10
CA THR A 679 -18.73 -9.42 -11.27
C THR A 679 -19.37 -9.93 -12.57
N THR A 680 -20.69 -10.00 -12.62
CA THR A 680 -21.41 -10.56 -13.79
C THR A 680 -22.69 -9.81 -14.12
N GLY A 681 -23.00 -9.68 -15.41
CA GLY A 681 -24.29 -9.18 -15.93
C GLY A 681 -24.94 -10.19 -16.88
N PHE A 682 -26.21 -9.99 -17.23
CA PHE A 682 -26.97 -10.87 -18.14
C PHE A 682 -27.70 -10.09 -19.23
N HIS A 683 -27.70 -10.64 -20.45
CA HIS A 683 -28.37 -10.10 -21.63
C HIS A 683 -29.27 -11.17 -22.26
N GLY A 684 -30.48 -10.76 -22.68
CA GLY A 684 -31.48 -11.66 -23.26
C GLY A 684 -32.88 -11.39 -22.70
N PRO A 685 -33.85 -12.30 -22.95
CA PRO A 685 -33.70 -13.54 -23.70
C PRO A 685 -33.67 -13.33 -25.23
N ALA A 686 -32.85 -14.12 -25.92
CA ALA A 686 -33.03 -14.42 -27.34
C ALA A 686 -33.79 -15.75 -27.48
N SER A 687 -34.77 -15.85 -28.37
CA SER A 687 -35.61 -17.05 -28.51
C SER A 687 -35.58 -17.63 -29.92
N VAL A 688 -35.62 -18.95 -30.04
CA VAL A 688 -35.70 -19.69 -31.32
C VAL A 688 -36.68 -20.86 -31.20
N ILE A 689 -37.34 -21.21 -32.29
CA ILE A 689 -38.17 -22.42 -32.38
C ILE A 689 -37.33 -23.52 -33.03
N PHE A 690 -37.20 -24.65 -32.33
CA PHE A 690 -36.43 -25.82 -32.77
C PHE A 690 -37.38 -26.97 -33.10
N THR A 691 -37.14 -27.66 -34.23
CA THR A 691 -37.95 -28.78 -34.72
C THR A 691 -37.07 -29.88 -35.33
N ILE A 692 -37.30 -31.15 -35.00
CA ILE A 692 -36.48 -32.31 -35.38
C ILE A 692 -36.79 -32.77 -36.81
N THR A 693 -38.01 -32.58 -37.30
CA THR A 693 -38.41 -32.94 -38.67
C THR A 693 -38.36 -31.72 -39.57
N GLY A 694 -37.25 -31.56 -40.30
CA GLY A 694 -37.05 -30.49 -41.29
C GLY A 694 -37.87 -30.66 -42.58
N GLU A 695 -39.20 -30.66 -42.50
CA GLU A 695 -40.07 -30.49 -43.66
C GLU A 695 -40.84 -29.16 -43.60
N ASP A 696 -40.47 -28.28 -44.54
CA ASP A 696 -41.17 -27.12 -45.08
C ASP A 696 -41.49 -25.89 -44.21
N GLY A 697 -40.66 -24.84 -44.38
CA GLY A 697 -41.21 -23.48 -44.54
C GLY A 697 -40.40 -22.27 -44.05
N SER A 698 -39.35 -21.88 -44.79
CA SER A 698 -38.65 -20.56 -44.79
C SER A 698 -37.81 -20.15 -43.55
N PRO A 699 -36.69 -19.40 -43.74
CA PRO A 699 -35.96 -18.82 -42.62
C PRO A 699 -36.88 -17.84 -41.88
N ALA A 700 -37.13 -18.10 -40.59
CA ALA A 700 -37.79 -17.14 -39.74
C ALA A 700 -36.97 -15.83 -39.73
N ILE A 701 -37.65 -14.71 -39.98
CA ILE A 701 -37.07 -13.37 -39.86
C ILE A 701 -36.43 -13.28 -38.46
N PRO A 702 -35.17 -12.80 -38.31
CA PRO A 702 -34.56 -12.63 -37.01
C PRO A 702 -35.48 -11.76 -36.16
N LYS A 703 -36.03 -12.31 -35.08
CA LYS A 703 -36.80 -11.52 -34.14
C LYS A 703 -35.79 -10.70 -33.36
N VAL A 704 -35.57 -9.45 -33.78
CA VAL A 704 -34.70 -8.51 -33.08
C VAL A 704 -35.38 -8.16 -31.77
N THR A 705 -34.85 -8.71 -30.67
CA THR A 705 -35.18 -8.20 -29.33
C THR A 705 -34.45 -6.87 -29.19
N LYS A 706 -35.20 -5.78 -28.99
CA LYS A 706 -34.64 -4.49 -28.64
C LYS A 706 -34.05 -4.62 -27.23
N LEU A 707 -32.76 -4.31 -27.05
CA LEU A 707 -32.23 -4.09 -25.70
C LEU A 707 -32.95 -2.85 -25.15
N GLU A 708 -33.63 -2.99 -24.02
CA GLU A 708 -33.92 -1.83 -23.16
C GLU A 708 -32.76 -1.74 -22.17
N ASP A 709 -32.19 -0.54 -22.04
CA ASP A 709 -31.07 -0.25 -21.17
C ASP A 709 -31.43 -0.68 -19.72
N ALA A 710 -30.57 -1.51 -19.12
CA ALA A 710 -30.71 -1.99 -17.74
C ALA A 710 -30.18 -0.98 -16.73
#